data_AF-A0A4Q1L1Q3-F1
#
_entry.id   AF-A0A4Q1L1Q3-F1
#
_cell.length_a   1.000
_cell.length_b   1.000
_cell.length_c   1.000
_cell.angle_alpha   90.00
_cell.angle_beta   90.00
_cell.angle_gamma   90.00
#
_symmetry.space_group_name_H-M   'P 1'
#
loop_
_entity.id
_entity.type
_entity.pdbx_description
1 polymer ?
#
loop_
_entity_poly.entity_id
_entity_poly.type
_entity_poly.pdbx_seq_one_letter_code
_entity_poly.pdbx_strand_id
1 'polypeptide(L)'
;MTNETDPGPGPDQLPRTPAEGAEEAPSSGGAAKVSVAEPAGGAAQGPGPAAGSNPFVGIPVSDYVRDGVAALLLFVSLTMPWDAGHKASDKLEVILVTVVSLLSLALPYLARTGALPTTWTVHTTRLARLVANAPYVLLAAVYVVLDLVNRSVDNGWGGVGTALSLGLAGALLAAQPRQAELGPVEQDGAASRLWSSILTVIAGVAVVGALIAFLLTFSLGVSALLTLRFLVAGAVTVALVGWPVWGIVRRDEAWRLVLVGLGVALVVLFVLNTSNVLVSFDSFALGQFGLLLVPAAAAVASSPALARTTASPSSPVSTWVAVAVHTLDLVVVVAVGTALSGVLTLADGGRGSVLILSIVFGLLSAGAAFVARRSLARDAVSGRTLALGAAGVVAILGIVLLIVATNQPGAGFGTSLLLLAYGLPLLVVFALTVPAEVRTHFAENRPASPIGSDAAPSAYVWQPPAPRPARPKPAREPVAGPYGSGSYATGPDGYGPEAGEHEPDPLAAPSRPTPAQAPAQAQQSQPVQQVRYQPSQEPTQPVRQDPRPQTVRPVEQYQPTQVLPAQGGSSSHPVQPVVPERSGYAARPGYAAQSVGDTAVLPPYQDPQPAGFSAAQALDPSTPLEVLAQIVQEAPHLRPQVAANPSTYPALLEWLGNLGDPAVDAALRSRR
;
A
#
# COMPACT_ATOMS: atom_id res chain seq x y z
N MET A 1 -55.64 -11.68 31.06
CA MET A 1 -56.92 -11.72 31.79
C MET A 1 -57.98 -11.21 30.83
N THR A 2 -58.95 -12.08 30.49
CA THR A 2 -60.30 -11.86 29.88
C THR A 2 -60.41 -10.87 28.71
N ASN A 3 -60.58 -11.24 27.42
CA ASN A 3 -61.58 -12.07 26.71
C ASN A 3 -63.02 -11.48 26.72
N GLU A 4 -63.46 -10.94 25.57
CA GLU A 4 -64.83 -10.66 25.09
C GLU A 4 -64.68 -9.96 23.71
N THR A 5 -65.39 -10.19 22.59
CA THR A 5 -66.35 -11.20 22.10
C THR A 5 -66.53 -10.92 20.58
N ASP A 6 -66.60 -12.00 19.78
CA ASP A 6 -66.95 -12.12 18.33
C ASP A 6 -68.44 -11.72 18.07
N PRO A 7 -69.08 -11.66 16.86
CA PRO A 7 -68.78 -12.35 15.57
C PRO A 7 -69.06 -11.62 14.22
N GLY A 8 -68.59 -12.22 13.09
CA GLY A 8 -69.01 -11.89 11.70
C GLY A 8 -70.37 -12.50 11.31
N PRO A 9 -70.68 -12.90 10.05
CA PRO A 9 -70.25 -12.51 8.69
C PRO A 9 -71.46 -12.27 7.71
N GLY A 10 -71.25 -11.94 6.42
CA GLY A 10 -72.26 -12.20 5.35
C GLY A 10 -72.29 -11.28 4.11
N PRO A 11 -72.85 -11.73 2.95
CA PRO A 11 -72.22 -11.59 1.61
C PRO A 11 -73.07 -10.91 0.48
N ASP A 12 -72.47 -10.81 -0.71
CA ASP A 12 -73.02 -10.70 -2.09
C ASP A 12 -74.03 -9.59 -2.49
N GLN A 13 -73.67 -8.80 -3.54
CA GLN A 13 -74.41 -8.61 -4.82
C GLN A 13 -74.01 -7.33 -5.60
N LEU A 14 -73.65 -7.51 -6.88
CA LEU A 14 -73.73 -6.54 -7.99
C LEU A 14 -75.05 -6.78 -8.77
N PRO A 15 -75.42 -6.07 -9.87
CA PRO A 15 -75.28 -4.66 -10.31
C PRO A 15 -76.62 -4.08 -10.89
N ARG A 16 -76.68 -2.78 -11.32
CA ARG A 16 -77.54 -2.27 -12.42
C ARG A 16 -77.32 -0.77 -12.77
N THR A 17 -77.11 -0.48 -14.06
CA THR A 17 -77.18 0.81 -14.82
C THR A 17 -78.60 1.01 -15.42
N PRO A 18 -78.97 2.01 -16.29
CA PRO A 18 -78.44 3.34 -16.72
C PRO A 18 -79.53 4.47 -16.88
N ALA A 19 -79.16 5.59 -17.56
CA ALA A 19 -79.97 6.66 -18.25
C ALA A 19 -80.41 7.86 -17.37
N GLU A 20 -80.48 9.14 -17.78
CA GLU A 20 -80.63 9.78 -19.11
C GLU A 20 -80.45 11.32 -18.96
N GLY A 21 -79.80 11.97 -19.93
CA GLY A 21 -80.39 13.16 -20.62
C GLY A 21 -79.87 14.60 -20.42
N ALA A 22 -79.49 15.20 -21.57
CA ALA A 22 -79.63 16.62 -22.02
C ALA A 22 -78.79 17.73 -21.30
N GLU A 23 -78.30 18.82 -21.90
CA GLU A 23 -78.43 19.45 -23.24
C GLU A 23 -77.35 20.55 -23.40
N GLU A 24 -77.06 20.90 -24.65
CA GLU A 24 -76.55 22.20 -25.18
C GLU A 24 -75.14 22.78 -24.86
N ALA A 25 -74.41 23.06 -25.95
CA ALA A 25 -73.21 23.91 -26.07
C ALA A 25 -73.63 25.34 -26.53
N PRO A 26 -72.76 26.40 -26.54
CA PRO A 26 -71.69 26.51 -27.56
C PRO A 26 -70.42 27.36 -27.26
N SER A 27 -69.43 27.18 -28.16
CA SER A 27 -68.40 28.13 -28.67
C SER A 27 -67.21 28.52 -27.77
N SER A 28 -65.95 28.66 -28.24
CA SER A 28 -65.31 28.47 -29.56
C SER A 28 -63.78 28.67 -29.44
N GLY A 29 -63.02 28.00 -30.32
CA GLY A 29 -61.67 28.39 -30.77
C GLY A 29 -60.54 27.51 -30.24
N GLY A 30 -59.70 26.83 -31.02
CA GLY A 30 -59.55 26.69 -32.46
C GLY A 30 -58.21 25.95 -32.68
N ALA A 31 -58.22 24.79 -33.34
CA ALA A 31 -57.00 24.13 -33.80
C ALA A 31 -57.27 23.42 -35.14
N ALA A 32 -56.55 23.87 -36.16
CA ALA A 32 -56.66 23.43 -37.54
C ALA A 32 -56.02 22.03 -37.75
N LYS A 33 -56.66 21.26 -38.63
CA LYS A 33 -56.25 19.94 -39.12
C LYS A 33 -55.06 20.04 -40.08
N VAL A 34 -54.17 19.05 -40.05
CA VAL A 34 -53.42 18.58 -41.23
C VAL A 34 -53.54 17.06 -41.29
N SER A 35 -54.01 16.56 -42.43
CA SER A 35 -54.16 15.15 -42.79
C SER A 35 -52.81 14.51 -43.11
N VAL A 36 -52.62 13.22 -42.77
CA VAL A 36 -51.61 12.37 -43.40
C VAL A 36 -52.29 11.11 -43.91
N ALA A 37 -52.03 10.85 -45.18
CA ALA A 37 -52.56 9.77 -45.99
C ALA A 37 -51.99 8.39 -45.61
N GLU A 38 -52.83 7.39 -45.84
CA GLU A 38 -52.52 5.96 -45.80
C GLU A 38 -51.64 5.56 -46.99
N PRO A 39 -50.58 4.75 -46.81
CA PRO A 39 -49.96 4.04 -47.91
C PRO A 39 -50.37 2.56 -47.92
N ALA A 40 -50.62 2.12 -49.15
CA ALA A 40 -51.01 0.79 -49.58
C ALA A 40 -49.96 -0.30 -49.28
N GLY A 41 -50.42 -1.55 -49.37
CA GLY A 41 -49.71 -2.77 -49.00
C GLY A 41 -48.31 -2.93 -49.59
N GLY A 42 -47.39 -3.33 -48.70
CA GLY A 42 -46.10 -3.93 -49.00
C GLY A 42 -46.02 -5.31 -48.36
N ALA A 43 -45.51 -6.27 -49.12
CA ALA A 43 -45.43 -7.69 -48.82
C ALA A 43 -44.96 -8.01 -47.38
N ALA A 44 -45.57 -9.04 -46.80
CA ALA A 44 -45.11 -9.69 -45.58
C ALA A 44 -43.64 -10.09 -45.71
N GLN A 45 -42.76 -9.28 -45.13
CA GLN A 45 -41.42 -9.73 -44.78
C GLN A 45 -41.61 -10.76 -43.67
N GLY A 46 -41.41 -12.04 -44.00
CA GLY A 46 -41.26 -13.08 -43.00
C GLY A 46 -40.17 -12.69 -42.00
N PRO A 47 -40.22 -13.17 -40.75
CA PRO A 47 -39.21 -12.85 -39.76
C PRO A 47 -37.85 -13.29 -40.30
N GLY A 48 -37.04 -12.32 -40.73
CA GLY A 48 -35.65 -12.55 -41.08
C GLY A 48 -34.94 -13.18 -39.88
N PRO A 49 -33.95 -14.06 -40.10
CA PRO A 49 -33.23 -14.71 -39.01
C PRO A 49 -32.76 -13.64 -38.02
N ALA A 50 -33.20 -13.76 -36.77
CA ALA A 50 -32.85 -12.84 -35.70
C ALA A 50 -31.33 -12.72 -35.66
N ALA A 51 -30.81 -11.57 -36.09
CA ALA A 51 -29.42 -11.21 -35.90
C ALA A 51 -29.13 -11.40 -34.40
N GLY A 52 -28.18 -12.29 -34.07
CA GLY A 52 -27.90 -12.68 -32.69
C GLY A 52 -27.81 -11.45 -31.80
N SER A 53 -28.77 -11.31 -30.89
CA SER A 53 -28.84 -10.16 -29.99
C SER A 53 -27.55 -10.11 -29.18
N ASN A 54 -26.84 -8.98 -29.24
CA ASN A 54 -25.60 -8.82 -28.50
C ASN A 54 -25.87 -9.07 -26.99
N PRO A 55 -25.22 -10.06 -26.35
CA PRO A 55 -25.51 -10.44 -24.97
C PRO A 55 -25.12 -9.36 -23.95
N PHE A 56 -24.34 -8.37 -24.37
CA PHE A 56 -23.90 -7.25 -23.54
C PHE A 56 -24.87 -6.06 -23.52
N VAL A 57 -25.95 -6.10 -24.31
CA VAL A 57 -26.96 -5.04 -24.31
C VAL A 57 -27.60 -4.93 -22.92
N GLY A 58 -27.62 -3.72 -22.36
CA GLY A 58 -28.18 -3.43 -21.04
C GLY A 58 -27.31 -3.87 -19.86
N ILE A 59 -26.04 -4.25 -20.06
CA ILE A 59 -25.08 -4.51 -18.96
C ILE A 59 -24.33 -3.21 -18.61
N PRO A 60 -24.37 -2.76 -17.34
CA PRO A 60 -23.54 -1.66 -16.87
C PRO A 60 -22.05 -1.95 -17.03
N VAL A 61 -21.26 -0.93 -17.37
CA VAL A 61 -19.79 -1.06 -17.54
C VAL A 61 -19.11 -1.70 -16.33
N SER A 62 -19.58 -1.34 -15.13
CA SER A 62 -19.05 -1.86 -13.88
C SER A 62 -19.16 -3.37 -13.72
N ASP A 63 -20.13 -4.03 -14.38
CA ASP A 63 -20.39 -5.45 -14.20
C ASP A 63 -19.35 -6.31 -14.92
N TYR A 64 -19.04 -6.02 -16.19
CA TYR A 64 -17.99 -6.75 -16.90
C TYR A 64 -16.57 -6.32 -16.49
N VAL A 65 -16.36 -5.06 -16.06
CA VAL A 65 -15.08 -4.66 -15.45
C VAL A 65 -14.83 -5.46 -14.18
N ARG A 66 -15.85 -5.66 -13.34
CA ARG A 66 -15.76 -6.50 -12.14
C ARG A 66 -15.48 -7.97 -12.47
N ASP A 67 -16.09 -8.52 -13.51
CA ASP A 67 -15.77 -9.88 -13.99
C ASP A 67 -14.32 -9.99 -14.46
N GLY A 68 -13.84 -9.00 -15.23
CA GLY A 68 -12.45 -8.93 -15.69
C GLY A 68 -11.46 -8.83 -14.54
N VAL A 69 -11.74 -7.99 -13.54
CA VAL A 69 -10.91 -7.87 -12.33
C VAL A 69 -10.94 -9.17 -11.51
N ALA A 70 -12.11 -9.81 -11.36
CA ALA A 70 -12.21 -11.10 -10.68
C ALA A 70 -11.34 -12.16 -11.35
N ALA A 71 -11.43 -12.28 -12.68
CA ALA A 71 -10.60 -13.20 -13.46
C ALA A 71 -9.10 -12.86 -13.33
N LEU A 72 -8.74 -11.58 -13.43
CA LEU A 72 -7.36 -11.13 -13.27
C LEU A 72 -6.79 -11.53 -11.91
N LEU A 73 -7.51 -11.27 -10.81
CA LEU A 73 -7.06 -11.64 -9.47
C LEU A 73 -6.90 -13.14 -9.31
N LEU A 74 -7.83 -13.94 -9.85
CA LEU A 74 -7.75 -15.39 -9.83
C LEU A 74 -6.52 -15.91 -10.60
N PHE A 75 -6.24 -15.40 -11.81
CA PHE A 75 -5.05 -15.80 -12.57
C PHE A 75 -3.75 -15.36 -11.92
N VAL A 76 -3.69 -14.09 -11.48
CA VAL A 76 -2.50 -13.52 -10.85
C VAL A 76 -2.18 -14.24 -9.55
N SER A 77 -3.21 -14.67 -8.79
CA SER A 77 -3.03 -15.46 -7.57
C SER A 77 -2.28 -16.78 -7.80
N LEU A 78 -2.47 -17.45 -8.95
CA LEU A 78 -1.80 -18.73 -9.24
C LEU A 78 -0.27 -18.62 -9.29
N THR A 79 0.25 -17.43 -9.58
CA THR A 79 1.69 -17.17 -9.67
C THR A 79 2.36 -16.83 -8.35
N MET A 80 1.56 -16.59 -7.30
CA MET A 80 2.00 -16.07 -6.01
C MET A 80 2.17 -17.18 -4.95
N PRO A 81 2.89 -16.89 -3.85
CA PRO A 81 2.98 -17.78 -2.70
C PRO A 81 1.59 -18.02 -2.09
N TRP A 82 1.22 -19.30 -1.99
CA TRP A 82 -0.01 -19.73 -1.30
C TRP A 82 0.24 -19.95 0.19
N ASP A 83 1.39 -20.54 0.52
CA ASP A 83 1.92 -20.72 1.86
C ASP A 83 3.43 -20.48 1.84
N ALA A 84 4.12 -20.71 2.98
CA ALA A 84 5.56 -20.48 3.09
C ALA A 84 6.40 -21.37 2.15
N GLY A 85 5.89 -22.53 1.72
CA GLY A 85 6.64 -23.51 0.93
C GLY A 85 6.23 -23.60 -0.54
N HIS A 86 5.03 -23.17 -0.90
CA HIS A 86 4.44 -23.47 -2.21
C HIS A 86 3.77 -22.26 -2.85
N LYS A 87 3.82 -22.22 -4.18
CA LYS A 87 2.97 -21.33 -4.98
C LYS A 87 1.56 -21.92 -5.09
N ALA A 88 0.59 -21.07 -5.41
CA ALA A 88 -0.77 -21.51 -5.66
C ALA A 88 -0.87 -22.49 -6.86
N SER A 89 -0.02 -22.33 -7.88
CA SER A 89 0.09 -23.26 -9.02
C SER A 89 0.57 -24.66 -8.66
N ASP A 90 1.17 -24.83 -7.49
CA ASP A 90 1.77 -26.11 -7.11
C ASP A 90 0.74 -27.05 -6.45
N LYS A 91 -0.46 -26.53 -6.14
CA LYS A 91 -1.52 -27.21 -5.41
C LYS A 91 -2.72 -27.47 -6.31
N LEU A 92 -2.99 -28.76 -6.57
CA LEU A 92 -4.09 -29.17 -7.44
C LEU A 92 -5.44 -28.67 -6.93
N GLU A 93 -5.68 -28.74 -5.62
CA GLU A 93 -6.92 -28.29 -5.00
C GLU A 93 -7.16 -26.79 -5.21
N VAL A 94 -6.10 -25.96 -5.21
CA VAL A 94 -6.17 -24.52 -5.47
C VAL A 94 -6.51 -24.25 -6.93
N ILE A 95 -5.88 -24.97 -7.86
CA ILE A 95 -6.18 -24.86 -9.30
C ILE A 95 -7.64 -25.21 -9.56
N LEU A 96 -8.14 -26.32 -8.99
CA LEU A 96 -9.51 -26.78 -9.22
C LEU A 96 -10.55 -25.76 -8.74
N VAL A 97 -10.41 -25.22 -7.52
CA VAL A 97 -11.36 -24.19 -7.03
C VAL A 97 -11.24 -22.88 -7.81
N THR A 98 -10.04 -22.54 -8.31
CA THR A 98 -9.81 -21.38 -9.17
C THR A 98 -10.53 -21.52 -10.50
N VAL A 99 -10.44 -22.69 -11.14
CA VAL A 99 -11.15 -23.00 -12.40
C VAL A 99 -12.66 -22.91 -12.21
N VAL A 100 -13.21 -23.48 -11.14
CA VAL A 100 -14.65 -23.38 -10.85
C VAL A 100 -15.07 -21.91 -10.65
N SER A 101 -14.26 -21.11 -9.94
CA SER A 101 -14.51 -19.69 -9.73
C SER A 101 -14.48 -18.89 -11.05
N LEU A 102 -13.52 -19.19 -11.93
CA LEU A 102 -13.43 -18.60 -13.27
C LEU A 102 -14.64 -18.98 -14.15
N LEU A 103 -15.05 -20.25 -14.16
CA LEU A 103 -16.21 -20.71 -14.92
C LEU A 103 -17.51 -20.06 -14.41
N SER A 104 -17.59 -19.74 -13.11
CA SER A 104 -18.76 -19.07 -12.54
C SER A 104 -19.02 -17.67 -13.12
N LEU A 105 -17.97 -17.00 -13.63
CA LEU A 105 -18.08 -15.68 -14.27
C LEU A 105 -18.85 -15.74 -15.61
N ALA A 106 -18.86 -16.89 -16.29
CA ALA A 106 -19.57 -17.07 -17.55
C ALA A 106 -21.10 -17.22 -17.36
N LEU A 107 -21.56 -17.60 -16.17
CA LEU A 107 -22.97 -17.95 -15.92
C LEU A 107 -23.99 -16.86 -16.30
N PRO A 108 -23.79 -15.56 -15.98
CA PRO A 108 -24.75 -14.52 -16.34
C PRO A 108 -24.88 -14.33 -17.85
N TYR A 109 -23.78 -14.51 -18.56
CA TYR A 109 -23.73 -14.38 -20.01
C TYR A 109 -24.40 -15.57 -20.69
N LEU A 110 -24.16 -16.79 -20.21
CA LEU A 110 -24.85 -18.00 -20.66
C LEU A 110 -26.36 -17.94 -20.41
N ALA A 111 -26.78 -17.40 -19.27
CA ALA A 111 -28.19 -17.16 -18.96
C ALA A 111 -28.83 -16.19 -19.97
N ARG A 112 -28.12 -15.13 -20.34
CA ARG A 112 -28.60 -14.10 -21.29
C ARG A 112 -28.66 -14.58 -22.73
N THR A 113 -27.77 -15.48 -23.13
CA THR A 113 -27.80 -16.09 -24.47
C THR A 113 -28.86 -17.19 -24.61
N GLY A 114 -29.62 -17.48 -23.55
CA GLY A 114 -30.63 -18.55 -23.56
C GLY A 114 -30.04 -19.96 -23.59
N ALA A 115 -28.76 -20.11 -23.21
CA ALA A 115 -28.09 -21.42 -23.17
C ALA A 115 -28.49 -22.26 -21.95
N LEU A 116 -29.17 -21.65 -20.97
CA LEU A 116 -29.63 -22.30 -19.74
C LEU A 116 -31.13 -22.61 -19.81
N PRO A 117 -31.64 -23.54 -18.98
CA PRO A 117 -33.06 -23.91 -18.98
C PRO A 117 -34.00 -22.72 -18.75
N THR A 118 -35.23 -22.82 -19.23
CA THR A 118 -36.25 -21.74 -19.11
C THR A 118 -36.65 -21.44 -17.66
N THR A 119 -36.36 -22.35 -16.72
CA THR A 119 -36.54 -22.15 -15.28
C THR A 119 -35.42 -21.34 -14.64
N TRP A 120 -34.36 -21.00 -15.39
CA TRP A 120 -33.22 -20.27 -14.90
C TRP A 120 -33.56 -18.78 -14.74
N THR A 121 -33.46 -18.29 -13.51
CA THR A 121 -33.77 -16.92 -13.14
C THR A 121 -32.51 -16.15 -12.71
N VAL A 122 -32.66 -14.85 -12.48
CA VAL A 122 -31.61 -14.03 -11.88
C VAL A 122 -31.23 -14.56 -10.47
N HIS A 123 -32.20 -15.04 -9.70
CA HIS A 123 -31.96 -15.62 -8.38
C HIS A 123 -31.15 -16.92 -8.47
N THR A 124 -31.46 -17.81 -9.43
CA THR A 124 -30.67 -19.04 -9.62
C THR A 124 -29.27 -18.73 -10.11
N THR A 125 -29.09 -17.71 -10.96
CA THR A 125 -27.75 -17.24 -11.39
C THR A 125 -26.91 -16.81 -10.20
N ARG A 126 -27.46 -15.96 -9.33
CA ARG A 126 -26.77 -15.48 -8.12
C ARG A 126 -26.44 -16.62 -7.16
N LEU A 127 -27.39 -17.54 -6.94
CA LEU A 127 -27.17 -18.71 -6.09
C LEU A 127 -26.10 -19.62 -6.68
N ALA A 128 -26.14 -19.89 -7.98
CA ALA A 128 -25.15 -20.73 -8.65
C ALA A 128 -23.74 -20.15 -8.54
N ARG A 129 -23.56 -18.83 -8.68
CA ARG A 129 -22.25 -18.19 -8.45
C ARG A 129 -21.81 -18.26 -7.00
N LEU A 130 -22.72 -18.05 -6.03
CA LEU A 130 -22.40 -18.20 -4.61
C LEU A 130 -21.92 -19.63 -4.31
N VAL A 131 -22.63 -20.63 -4.80
CA VAL A 131 -22.29 -22.05 -4.61
C VAL A 131 -20.99 -22.42 -5.32
N ALA A 132 -20.77 -21.94 -6.55
CA ALA A 132 -19.54 -22.20 -7.29
C ALA A 132 -18.28 -21.63 -6.62
N ASN A 133 -18.40 -20.50 -5.91
CA ASN A 133 -17.27 -19.87 -5.21
C ASN A 133 -17.14 -20.31 -3.74
N ALA A 134 -18.13 -21.00 -3.17
CA ALA A 134 -18.08 -21.50 -1.80
C ALA A 134 -16.88 -22.46 -1.55
N PRO A 135 -16.52 -23.39 -2.45
CA PRO A 135 -15.33 -24.23 -2.30
C PRO A 135 -14.03 -23.43 -2.13
N TYR A 136 -13.88 -22.29 -2.83
CA TYR A 136 -12.69 -21.45 -2.70
C TYR A 136 -12.60 -20.84 -1.30
N VAL A 137 -13.73 -20.31 -0.80
CA VAL A 137 -13.82 -19.72 0.55
C VAL A 137 -13.56 -20.78 1.62
N LEU A 138 -14.11 -21.99 1.45
CA LEU A 138 -13.87 -23.12 2.36
C LEU A 138 -12.39 -23.54 2.35
N LEU A 139 -11.77 -23.65 1.17
CA LEU A 139 -10.36 -23.98 1.05
C LEU A 139 -9.48 -22.94 1.77
N ALA A 140 -9.76 -21.65 1.53
CA ALA A 140 -9.06 -20.57 2.22
C ALA A 140 -9.21 -20.67 3.75
N ALA A 141 -10.42 -20.96 4.25
CA ALA A 141 -10.68 -21.16 5.67
C ALA A 141 -9.92 -22.37 6.24
N VAL A 142 -9.85 -23.49 5.49
CA VAL A 142 -9.07 -24.66 5.89
C VAL A 142 -7.59 -24.30 6.06
N TYR A 143 -6.99 -23.59 5.10
CA TYR A 143 -5.57 -23.19 5.20
C TYR A 143 -5.30 -22.21 6.36
N VAL A 144 -6.23 -21.28 6.64
CA VAL A 144 -6.15 -20.43 7.83
C VAL A 144 -6.19 -21.25 9.12
N VAL A 145 -7.04 -22.29 9.19
CA VAL A 145 -7.10 -23.20 10.35
C VAL A 145 -5.86 -24.07 10.46
N LEU A 146 -5.31 -24.55 9.33
CA LEU A 146 -4.06 -25.31 9.31
C LEU A 146 -2.88 -24.49 9.84
N ASP A 147 -2.74 -23.23 9.44
CA ASP A 147 -1.72 -22.32 9.99
C ASP A 147 -1.89 -22.15 11.51
N LEU A 148 -3.12 -21.99 11.98
CA LEU A 148 -3.45 -21.86 13.40
C LEU A 148 -3.12 -23.11 14.23
N VAL A 149 -3.35 -24.30 13.68
CA VAL A 149 -3.16 -25.59 14.37
C VAL A 149 -1.70 -26.02 14.33
N ASN A 150 -1.05 -25.91 13.18
CA ASN A 150 0.32 -26.38 12.98
C ASN A 150 1.35 -25.49 13.69
N ARG A 151 1.06 -24.18 13.84
CA ARG A 151 1.90 -23.20 14.57
C ARG A 151 3.38 -23.22 14.17
N SER A 152 3.68 -23.59 12.93
CA SER A 152 5.04 -23.66 12.39
C SER A 152 5.00 -23.27 10.92
N VAL A 153 6.01 -22.51 10.48
CA VAL A 153 6.21 -22.10 9.09
C VAL A 153 7.10 -23.09 8.32
N ASP A 154 7.82 -23.97 9.01
CA ASP A 154 8.88 -24.81 8.41
C ASP A 154 8.37 -26.13 7.84
N ASN A 155 7.11 -26.49 8.12
CA ASN A 155 6.54 -27.77 7.73
C ASN A 155 5.89 -27.76 6.33
N GLY A 156 6.01 -26.67 5.57
CA GLY A 156 5.42 -26.53 4.22
C GLY A 156 3.89 -26.37 4.19
N TRP A 157 3.24 -26.29 5.36
CA TRP A 157 1.81 -26.05 5.54
C TRP A 157 1.53 -24.84 6.44
N GLY A 158 2.56 -24.03 6.69
CA GLY A 158 2.51 -22.85 7.55
C GLY A 158 2.44 -21.56 6.74
N GLY A 159 1.72 -20.59 7.29
CA GLY A 159 1.50 -19.28 6.70
C GLY A 159 0.37 -19.26 5.68
N VAL A 160 -0.29 -18.12 5.63
CA VAL A 160 -1.31 -17.75 4.65
C VAL A 160 -0.66 -16.76 3.69
N GLY A 161 -0.47 -17.14 2.44
CA GLY A 161 0.21 -16.34 1.43
C GLY A 161 -0.66 -15.26 0.77
N THR A 162 0.00 -14.33 0.09
CA THR A 162 -0.65 -13.30 -0.74
C THR A 162 -1.53 -13.89 -1.86
N ALA A 163 -1.22 -15.09 -2.37
CA ALA A 163 -2.08 -15.78 -3.33
C ALA A 163 -3.47 -16.06 -2.77
N LEU A 164 -3.56 -16.54 -1.53
CA LEU A 164 -4.84 -16.80 -0.87
C LEU A 164 -5.64 -15.51 -0.73
N SER A 165 -4.99 -14.40 -0.39
CA SER A 165 -5.61 -13.08 -0.31
C SER A 165 -6.24 -12.62 -1.63
N LEU A 166 -5.46 -12.63 -2.71
CA LEU A 166 -5.92 -12.20 -4.04
C LEU A 166 -6.95 -13.17 -4.62
N GLY A 167 -6.71 -14.47 -4.46
CA GLY A 167 -7.59 -15.52 -4.89
C GLY A 167 -8.96 -15.46 -4.20
N LEU A 168 -8.98 -15.27 -2.88
CA LEU A 168 -10.21 -15.06 -2.11
C LEU A 168 -10.92 -13.78 -2.53
N ALA A 169 -10.20 -12.68 -2.77
CA ALA A 169 -10.78 -11.46 -3.30
C ALA A 169 -11.42 -11.69 -4.69
N GLY A 170 -10.72 -12.39 -5.60
CA GLY A 170 -11.23 -12.76 -6.92
C GLY A 170 -12.48 -13.65 -6.86
N ALA A 171 -12.47 -14.68 -6.01
CA ALA A 171 -13.62 -15.57 -5.81
C ALA A 171 -14.83 -14.82 -5.20
N LEU A 172 -14.60 -13.91 -4.25
CA LEU A 172 -15.67 -13.06 -3.71
C LEU A 172 -16.19 -12.07 -4.75
N LEU A 173 -15.31 -11.54 -5.61
CA LEU A 173 -15.74 -10.69 -6.73
C LEU A 173 -16.57 -11.47 -7.76
N ALA A 174 -16.25 -12.75 -7.99
CA ALA A 174 -17.03 -13.64 -8.85
C ALA A 174 -18.38 -14.02 -8.22
N ALA A 175 -18.42 -14.23 -6.90
CA ALA A 175 -19.62 -14.61 -6.16
C ALA A 175 -20.67 -13.49 -6.05
N GLN A 176 -20.25 -12.21 -6.03
CA GLN A 176 -21.16 -11.09 -5.77
C GLN A 176 -22.23 -10.87 -6.85
N PRO A 177 -23.41 -10.34 -6.49
CA PRO A 177 -24.43 -9.95 -7.46
C PRO A 177 -23.92 -8.82 -8.37
N ARG A 178 -24.40 -8.81 -9.61
CA ARG A 178 -24.15 -7.74 -10.58
C ARG A 178 -25.23 -6.66 -10.47
N GLN A 179 -24.96 -5.44 -10.92
CA GLN A 179 -25.95 -4.36 -10.88
C GLN A 179 -27.20 -4.75 -11.68
N ALA A 180 -27.02 -5.37 -12.85
CA ALA A 180 -28.11 -5.84 -13.68
C ALA A 180 -28.97 -6.98 -13.07
N GLU A 181 -28.56 -7.52 -11.92
CA GLU A 181 -29.23 -8.65 -11.25
C GLU A 181 -29.92 -8.26 -9.95
N LEU A 182 -29.85 -6.98 -9.57
CA LEU A 182 -30.46 -6.47 -8.36
C LEU A 182 -31.80 -5.83 -8.68
N GLY A 183 -32.83 -6.27 -7.95
CA GLY A 183 -34.13 -5.61 -7.96
C GLY A 183 -34.17 -4.38 -7.03
N PRO A 184 -35.34 -3.71 -6.94
CA PRO A 184 -35.61 -2.66 -5.98
C PRO A 184 -35.28 -3.08 -4.54
N VAL A 185 -34.79 -2.15 -3.72
CA VAL A 185 -34.25 -2.44 -2.38
C VAL A 185 -35.33 -3.01 -1.46
N GLU A 186 -36.57 -2.54 -1.62
CA GLU A 186 -37.73 -2.94 -0.82
C GLU A 186 -38.10 -4.40 -1.04
N GLN A 187 -37.80 -4.93 -2.24
CA GLN A 187 -38.17 -6.27 -2.67
C GLN A 187 -37.00 -7.27 -2.57
N ASP A 188 -35.75 -6.80 -2.78
CA ASP A 188 -34.54 -7.64 -2.80
C ASP A 188 -33.55 -7.29 -1.67
N GLY A 189 -34.06 -6.85 -0.50
CA GLY A 189 -33.23 -6.47 0.65
C GLY A 189 -32.37 -7.61 1.22
N ALA A 190 -32.75 -8.88 0.97
CA ALA A 190 -32.01 -10.06 1.43
C ALA A 190 -30.58 -10.11 0.87
N ALA A 191 -30.38 -9.67 -0.38
CA ALA A 191 -29.04 -9.59 -0.99
C ALA A 191 -28.11 -8.70 -0.18
N SER A 192 -28.58 -7.49 0.16
CA SER A 192 -27.79 -6.51 0.90
C SER A 192 -27.47 -6.98 2.30
N ARG A 193 -28.43 -7.62 2.99
CA ARG A 193 -28.20 -8.21 4.31
C ARG A 193 -27.12 -9.30 4.26
N LEU A 194 -27.19 -10.21 3.28
CA LEU A 194 -26.19 -11.26 3.12
C LEU A 194 -24.77 -10.68 2.93
N TRP A 195 -24.60 -9.73 2.01
CA TRP A 195 -23.29 -9.15 1.73
C TRP A 195 -22.76 -8.29 2.87
N SER A 196 -23.64 -7.61 3.62
CA SER A 196 -23.27 -6.96 4.88
C SER A 196 -22.82 -7.97 5.93
N SER A 197 -23.52 -9.10 6.09
CA SER A 197 -23.13 -10.15 7.03
C SER A 197 -21.77 -10.75 6.65
N ILE A 198 -21.54 -11.06 5.37
CA ILE A 198 -20.25 -11.56 4.88
C ILE A 198 -19.13 -10.58 5.22
N LEU A 199 -19.33 -9.27 4.98
CA LEU A 199 -18.33 -8.26 5.32
C LEU A 199 -18.00 -8.25 6.82
N THR A 200 -19.04 -8.29 7.67
CA THR A 200 -18.86 -8.31 9.13
C THR A 200 -18.19 -9.59 9.61
N VAL A 201 -18.44 -10.73 8.97
CA VAL A 201 -17.77 -12.00 9.27
C VAL A 201 -16.29 -11.92 8.91
N ILE A 202 -15.93 -11.42 7.72
CA ILE A 202 -14.53 -11.26 7.33
C ILE A 202 -13.79 -10.33 8.31
N ALA A 203 -14.41 -9.21 8.69
CA ALA A 203 -13.83 -8.32 9.70
C ALA A 203 -13.69 -9.01 11.07
N GLY A 204 -14.71 -9.76 11.50
CA GLY A 204 -14.68 -10.53 12.73
C GLY A 204 -13.54 -11.55 12.73
N VAL A 205 -13.34 -12.28 11.63
CA VAL A 205 -12.23 -13.24 11.47
C VAL A 205 -10.88 -12.52 11.53
N ALA A 206 -10.73 -11.36 10.89
CA ALA A 206 -9.48 -10.58 10.96
C ALA A 206 -9.19 -10.12 12.41
N VAL A 207 -10.19 -9.62 13.13
CA VAL A 207 -10.04 -9.15 14.52
C VAL A 207 -9.75 -10.29 15.49
N VAL A 208 -10.54 -11.36 15.42
CA VAL A 208 -10.35 -12.56 16.26
C VAL A 208 -9.01 -13.21 15.94
N GLY A 209 -8.64 -13.27 14.67
CA GLY A 209 -7.35 -13.82 14.26
C GLY A 209 -6.16 -12.99 14.77
N ALA A 210 -6.22 -11.66 14.70
CA ALA A 210 -5.20 -10.79 15.30
C ALA A 210 -5.09 -10.99 16.82
N LEU A 211 -6.21 -11.15 17.52
CA LEU A 211 -6.22 -11.46 18.96
C LEU A 211 -5.60 -12.83 19.25
N ILE A 212 -5.95 -13.86 18.48
CA ILE A 212 -5.38 -15.21 18.63
C ILE A 212 -3.87 -15.18 18.39
N ALA A 213 -3.41 -14.51 17.33
CA ALA A 213 -1.98 -14.38 17.04
C ALA A 213 -1.22 -13.70 18.21
N PHE A 214 -1.82 -12.66 18.81
CA PHE A 214 -1.28 -12.02 20.01
C PHE A 214 -1.24 -12.98 21.22
N LEU A 215 -2.34 -13.68 21.51
CA LEU A 215 -2.43 -14.61 22.65
C LEU A 215 -1.46 -15.79 22.50
N LEU A 216 -1.30 -16.31 21.29
CA LEU A 216 -0.32 -17.36 21.01
C LEU A 216 1.10 -16.86 21.25
N THR A 217 1.41 -15.66 20.77
CA THR A 217 2.72 -15.05 21.01
C THR A 217 3.00 -14.84 22.50
N PHE A 218 2.00 -14.36 23.25
CA PHE A 218 2.10 -14.24 24.71
C PHE A 218 2.32 -15.60 25.38
N SER A 219 1.65 -16.66 24.91
CA SER A 219 1.78 -18.01 25.47
C SER A 219 3.15 -18.66 25.22
N LEU A 220 3.89 -18.21 24.20
CA LEU A 220 5.25 -18.69 23.91
C LEU A 220 6.30 -18.15 24.88
N GLY A 221 5.92 -17.26 25.81
CA GLY A 221 6.83 -16.73 26.83
C GLY A 221 7.93 -15.81 26.28
N VAL A 222 7.68 -15.17 25.12
CA VAL A 222 8.61 -14.18 24.57
C VAL A 222 8.68 -12.91 25.43
N SER A 223 9.64 -12.02 25.18
CA SER A 223 9.80 -10.80 25.99
C SER A 223 8.51 -9.97 26.02
N ALA A 224 8.25 -9.29 27.16
CA ALA A 224 7.05 -8.47 27.33
C ALA A 224 7.00 -7.32 26.29
N LEU A 225 8.16 -6.76 25.94
CA LEU A 225 8.28 -5.71 24.93
C LEU A 225 7.99 -6.23 23.52
N LEU A 226 8.47 -7.43 23.18
CA LEU A 226 8.15 -8.07 21.91
C LEU A 226 6.65 -8.42 21.82
N THR A 227 6.06 -8.91 22.91
CA THR A 227 4.61 -9.19 22.99
C THR A 227 3.79 -7.91 22.77
N LEU A 228 4.21 -6.80 23.39
CA LEU A 228 3.57 -5.50 23.19
C LEU A 228 3.72 -5.00 21.75
N ARG A 229 4.84 -5.28 21.08
CA ARG A 229 5.03 -4.95 19.66
C ARG A 229 4.04 -5.69 18.77
N PHE A 230 3.78 -6.98 19.03
CA PHE A 230 2.75 -7.73 18.30
C PHE A 230 1.33 -7.25 18.60
N LEU A 231 1.05 -6.81 19.83
CA LEU A 231 -0.22 -6.17 20.17
C LEU A 231 -0.44 -4.90 19.32
N VAL A 232 0.60 -4.08 19.15
CA VAL A 232 0.54 -2.87 18.32
C VAL A 232 0.30 -3.22 16.85
N ALA A 233 1.01 -4.23 16.32
CA ALA A 233 0.79 -4.70 14.95
C ALA A 233 -0.65 -5.21 14.75
N GLY A 234 -1.15 -6.03 15.67
CA GLY A 234 -2.53 -6.51 15.67
C GLY A 234 -3.55 -5.37 15.76
N ALA A 235 -3.31 -4.36 16.60
CA ALA A 235 -4.17 -3.18 16.72
C ALA A 235 -4.23 -2.36 15.41
N VAL A 236 -3.12 -2.22 14.70
CA VAL A 236 -3.09 -1.57 13.38
C VAL A 236 -3.91 -2.37 12.37
N THR A 237 -3.77 -3.70 12.32
CA THR A 237 -4.57 -4.57 11.44
C THR A 237 -6.07 -4.45 11.75
N VAL A 238 -6.43 -4.50 13.04
CA VAL A 238 -7.81 -4.31 13.51
C VAL A 238 -8.36 -2.95 13.09
N ALA A 239 -7.57 -1.89 13.17
CA ALA A 239 -8.00 -0.56 12.75
C ALA A 239 -8.17 -0.46 11.22
N LEU A 240 -7.28 -1.07 10.43
CA LEU A 240 -7.33 -1.06 8.96
C LEU A 240 -8.53 -1.80 8.38
N VAL A 241 -9.05 -2.84 9.06
CA VAL A 241 -10.24 -3.60 8.62
C VAL A 241 -11.48 -3.21 9.41
N GLY A 242 -11.39 -3.21 10.73
CA GLY A 242 -12.53 -3.05 11.63
C GLY A 242 -13.15 -1.66 11.58
N TRP A 243 -12.33 -0.60 11.48
CA TRP A 243 -12.86 0.77 11.43
C TRP A 243 -13.64 1.03 10.13
N PRO A 244 -13.12 0.74 8.92
CA PRO A 244 -13.92 0.89 7.71
C PRO A 244 -15.19 0.04 7.73
N VAL A 245 -15.13 -1.21 8.19
CA VAL A 245 -16.32 -2.08 8.25
C VAL A 245 -17.36 -1.56 9.23
N TRP A 246 -16.94 -1.03 10.38
CA TRP A 246 -17.83 -0.35 11.31
C TRP A 246 -18.53 0.86 10.68
N GLY A 247 -17.80 1.67 9.92
CA GLY A 247 -18.36 2.79 9.15
C GLY A 247 -19.39 2.34 8.11
N ILE A 248 -19.11 1.27 7.37
CA ILE A 248 -20.01 0.68 6.37
C ILE A 248 -21.30 0.17 7.02
N VAL A 249 -21.21 -0.50 8.17
CA VAL A 249 -22.39 -0.96 8.94
C VAL A 249 -23.23 0.24 9.41
N ARG A 250 -22.58 1.37 9.72
CA ARG A 250 -23.22 2.66 10.01
C ARG A 250 -23.70 3.42 8.76
N ARG A 251 -23.71 2.77 7.59
CA ARG A 251 -24.21 3.31 6.32
C ARG A 251 -23.37 4.45 5.74
N ASP A 252 -22.10 4.53 6.12
CA ASP A 252 -21.18 5.54 5.61
C ASP A 252 -20.53 5.10 4.29
N GLU A 253 -20.84 5.84 3.21
CA GLU A 253 -20.26 5.62 1.89
C GLU A 253 -18.76 5.89 1.82
N ALA A 254 -18.25 6.87 2.56
CA ALA A 254 -16.85 7.23 2.52
C ALA A 254 -15.98 6.08 3.06
N TRP A 255 -16.38 5.46 4.16
CA TRP A 255 -15.69 4.26 4.69
C TRP A 255 -15.74 3.06 3.73
N ARG A 256 -16.84 2.90 2.96
CA ARG A 256 -16.91 1.88 1.89
C ARG A 256 -15.84 2.12 0.83
N LEU A 257 -15.73 3.35 0.34
CA LEU A 257 -14.75 3.73 -0.68
C LEU A 257 -13.31 3.67 -0.16
N VAL A 258 -13.07 4.03 1.11
CA VAL A 258 -11.77 3.86 1.77
C VAL A 258 -11.37 2.39 1.81
N LEU A 259 -12.27 1.48 2.21
CA LEU A 259 -11.96 0.05 2.26
C LEU A 259 -11.68 -0.52 0.86
N VAL A 260 -12.45 -0.11 -0.15
CA VAL A 260 -12.21 -0.50 -1.54
C VAL A 260 -10.84 -0.01 -2.02
N GLY A 261 -10.52 1.27 -1.81
CA GLY A 261 -9.24 1.82 -2.22
C GLY A 261 -8.06 1.21 -1.45
N LEU A 262 -8.21 0.92 -0.16
CA LEU A 262 -7.21 0.24 0.64
C LEU A 262 -6.94 -1.18 0.11
N GLY A 263 -7.99 -1.93 -0.23
CA GLY A 263 -7.84 -3.25 -0.84
C GLY A 263 -7.17 -3.20 -2.20
N VAL A 264 -7.51 -2.22 -3.05
CA VAL A 264 -6.83 -2.01 -4.34
C VAL A 264 -5.34 -1.68 -4.13
N ALA A 265 -5.02 -0.79 -3.18
CA ALA A 265 -3.64 -0.46 -2.85
C ALA A 265 -2.86 -1.71 -2.41
N LEU A 266 -3.43 -2.54 -1.53
CA LEU A 266 -2.79 -3.78 -1.08
C LEU A 266 -2.64 -4.81 -2.22
N VAL A 267 -3.64 -4.98 -3.08
CA VAL A 267 -3.52 -5.84 -4.27
C VAL A 267 -2.33 -5.41 -5.12
N VAL A 268 -2.22 -4.12 -5.45
CA VAL A 268 -1.11 -3.59 -6.24
C VAL A 268 0.22 -3.84 -5.54
N LEU A 269 0.30 -3.55 -4.24
CA LEU A 269 1.52 -3.76 -3.46
C LEU A 269 1.92 -5.24 -3.38
N PHE A 270 0.97 -6.16 -3.27
CA PHE A 270 1.24 -7.61 -3.25
C PHE A 270 1.67 -8.13 -4.62
N VAL A 271 1.11 -7.62 -5.73
CA VAL A 271 1.55 -7.97 -7.08
C VAL A 271 2.97 -7.49 -7.35
N LEU A 272 3.29 -6.26 -6.93
CA LEU A 272 4.62 -5.67 -7.09
C LEU A 272 5.66 -6.30 -6.15
N ASN A 273 5.23 -7.10 -5.19
CA ASN A 273 6.10 -7.83 -4.29
C ASN A 273 6.74 -9.06 -4.96
N THR A 274 7.65 -8.83 -5.91
CA THR A 274 8.32 -9.91 -6.68
C THR A 274 9.61 -10.42 -6.01
N SER A 275 10.11 -9.72 -4.98
CA SER A 275 11.34 -10.08 -4.25
C SER A 275 11.02 -10.41 -2.79
N ASN A 276 11.75 -11.35 -2.17
CA ASN A 276 11.67 -11.77 -0.75
C ASN A 276 11.93 -10.66 0.30
N VAL A 277 11.76 -9.39 -0.07
CA VAL A 277 12.00 -8.19 0.71
C VAL A 277 10.74 -7.75 1.47
N LEU A 278 9.54 -8.24 1.12
CA LEU A 278 8.29 -7.91 1.80
C LEU A 278 7.61 -9.16 2.39
N VAL A 279 6.61 -8.95 3.26
CA VAL A 279 5.77 -10.03 3.82
C VAL A 279 5.01 -10.72 2.68
N SER A 280 5.42 -11.93 2.35
CA SER A 280 4.76 -12.78 1.35
C SER A 280 3.61 -13.62 1.92
N PHE A 281 3.53 -13.73 3.25
CA PHE A 281 2.51 -14.47 3.99
C PHE A 281 2.30 -13.93 5.42
N ASP A 282 1.06 -13.96 5.91
CA ASP A 282 0.72 -13.78 7.34
C ASP A 282 0.80 -15.15 8.03
N SER A 283 1.09 -15.20 9.33
CA SER A 283 0.99 -16.45 10.10
C SER A 283 0.70 -16.19 11.57
N PHE A 284 -0.16 -17.01 12.15
CA PHE A 284 -0.40 -17.04 13.60
C PHE A 284 0.88 -17.32 14.39
N ALA A 285 1.79 -18.14 13.84
CA ALA A 285 3.09 -18.43 14.46
C ALA A 285 4.02 -17.22 14.50
N LEU A 286 3.84 -16.27 13.57
CA LEU A 286 4.61 -15.03 13.49
C LEU A 286 3.92 -13.86 14.21
N GLY A 287 2.86 -14.12 14.98
CA GLY A 287 2.15 -13.09 15.76
C GLY A 287 1.40 -12.06 14.91
N GLN A 288 1.18 -12.33 13.62
CA GLN A 288 0.54 -11.41 12.69
C GLN A 288 -0.48 -12.15 11.81
N PHE A 289 -1.74 -11.71 11.88
CA PHE A 289 -2.81 -12.22 11.03
C PHE A 289 -3.87 -11.14 10.77
N GLY A 290 -4.50 -11.22 9.60
CA GLY A 290 -5.74 -10.49 9.28
C GLY A 290 -5.56 -9.39 8.23
N LEU A 291 -4.32 -8.99 7.92
CA LEU A 291 -4.06 -7.97 6.91
C LEU A 291 -4.34 -8.51 5.50
N LEU A 292 -4.04 -9.79 5.28
CA LEU A 292 -4.37 -10.50 4.04
C LEU A 292 -5.87 -10.68 3.80
N LEU A 293 -6.73 -10.40 4.77
CA LEU A 293 -8.18 -10.39 4.58
C LEU A 293 -8.71 -9.05 4.04
N VAL A 294 -7.89 -8.00 4.00
CA VAL A 294 -8.32 -6.67 3.52
C VAL A 294 -8.75 -6.70 2.05
N PRO A 295 -8.01 -7.29 1.09
CA PRO A 295 -8.48 -7.39 -0.30
C PRO A 295 -9.81 -8.13 -0.44
N ALA A 296 -10.02 -9.19 0.35
CA ALA A 296 -11.30 -9.92 0.39
C ALA A 296 -12.44 -9.06 0.94
N ALA A 297 -12.19 -8.31 2.02
CA ALA A 297 -13.16 -7.36 2.57
C ALA A 297 -13.47 -6.23 1.56
N ALA A 298 -12.47 -5.74 0.84
CA ALA A 298 -12.63 -4.74 -0.21
C ALA A 298 -13.44 -5.27 -1.40
N ALA A 299 -13.22 -6.53 -1.82
CA ALA A 299 -14.02 -7.18 -2.85
C ALA A 299 -15.52 -7.20 -2.47
N VAL A 300 -15.81 -7.60 -1.23
CA VAL A 300 -17.18 -7.57 -0.67
C VAL A 300 -17.72 -6.15 -0.60
N ALA A 301 -16.95 -5.19 -0.06
CA ALA A 301 -17.35 -3.79 0.06
C ALA A 301 -17.61 -3.11 -1.29
N SER A 302 -16.95 -3.59 -2.36
CA SER A 302 -17.20 -3.12 -3.73
C SER A 302 -18.56 -3.55 -4.27
N SER A 303 -19.27 -4.49 -3.62
CA SER A 303 -20.51 -5.08 -4.12
C SER A 303 -21.61 -4.07 -4.39
N PRO A 304 -22.34 -4.17 -5.52
CA PRO A 304 -23.51 -3.33 -5.79
C PRO A 304 -24.57 -3.45 -4.70
N ALA A 305 -24.68 -4.62 -4.05
CA ALA A 305 -25.62 -4.85 -2.96
C ALA A 305 -25.29 -4.03 -1.71
N LEU A 306 -24.01 -3.72 -1.47
CA LEU A 306 -23.57 -2.86 -0.36
C LEU A 306 -23.50 -1.38 -0.77
N ALA A 307 -23.19 -1.09 -2.03
CA ALA A 307 -23.20 0.27 -2.55
C ALA A 307 -24.59 0.92 -2.39
N ARG A 308 -25.66 0.21 -2.76
CA ARG A 308 -27.03 0.73 -2.61
C ARG A 308 -27.49 0.92 -1.15
N THR A 309 -26.85 0.26 -0.18
CA THR A 309 -27.21 0.46 1.24
C THR A 309 -26.53 1.65 1.89
N THR A 310 -25.39 2.07 1.36
CA THR A 310 -24.53 3.13 1.90
C THR A 310 -24.64 4.41 1.07
N ALA A 311 -25.24 4.35 -0.12
CA ALA A 311 -25.51 5.50 -0.96
C ALA A 311 -26.15 6.63 -0.13
N SER A 312 -25.40 7.72 0.03
CA SER A 312 -25.82 8.85 0.83
C SER A 312 -26.51 9.91 -0.04
N PRO A 313 -27.54 10.61 0.44
CA PRO A 313 -28.10 11.78 -0.26
C PRO A 313 -27.14 12.97 -0.34
N SER A 314 -25.96 12.89 0.29
CA SER A 314 -24.96 13.95 0.32
C SER A 314 -24.34 14.23 -1.05
N SER A 315 -23.81 15.44 -1.24
CA SER A 315 -23.11 15.78 -2.48
C SER A 315 -21.93 14.82 -2.74
N PRO A 316 -21.69 14.36 -3.99
CA PRO A 316 -20.57 13.48 -4.31
C PRO A 316 -19.21 14.03 -3.87
N VAL A 317 -19.03 15.35 -3.93
CA VAL A 317 -17.82 16.05 -3.48
C VAL A 317 -17.58 15.82 -1.98
N SER A 318 -18.62 16.00 -1.15
CA SER A 318 -18.50 15.79 0.30
C SER A 318 -18.13 14.36 0.65
N THR A 319 -18.63 13.37 -0.10
CA THR A 319 -18.24 11.97 0.06
C THR A 319 -16.76 11.76 -0.22
N TRP A 320 -16.22 12.28 -1.33
CA TRP A 320 -14.79 12.15 -1.65
C TRP A 320 -13.87 12.91 -0.70
N VAL A 321 -14.30 14.07 -0.20
CA VAL A 321 -13.59 14.78 0.86
C VAL A 321 -13.55 13.93 2.15
N ALA A 322 -14.67 13.32 2.53
CA ALA A 322 -14.73 12.41 3.66
C ALA A 322 -13.83 11.16 3.45
N VAL A 323 -13.74 10.62 2.23
CA VAL A 323 -12.78 9.56 1.88
C VAL A 323 -11.36 10.00 2.21
N ALA A 324 -10.95 11.19 1.74
CA ALA A 324 -9.61 11.72 2.04
C ALA A 324 -9.38 11.91 3.55
N VAL A 325 -10.36 12.43 4.29
CA VAL A 325 -10.29 12.59 5.76
C VAL A 325 -10.10 11.25 6.47
N HIS A 326 -10.92 10.24 6.14
CA HIS A 326 -10.82 8.91 6.74
C HIS A 326 -9.55 8.17 6.34
N THR A 327 -9.03 8.44 5.15
CA THR A 327 -7.73 7.90 4.74
C THR A 327 -6.61 8.50 5.57
N LEU A 328 -6.67 9.79 5.87
CA LEU A 328 -5.72 10.44 6.79
C LEU A 328 -5.85 9.90 8.23
N ASP A 329 -7.05 9.52 8.68
CA ASP A 329 -7.22 8.79 9.94
C ASP A 329 -6.42 7.47 9.93
N LEU A 330 -6.50 6.70 8.84
CA LEU A 330 -5.69 5.48 8.69
C LEU A 330 -4.19 5.76 8.60
N VAL A 331 -3.77 6.87 7.98
CA VAL A 331 -2.35 7.28 7.97
C VAL A 331 -1.87 7.52 9.39
N VAL A 332 -2.65 8.23 10.23
CA VAL A 332 -2.29 8.46 11.64
C VAL A 332 -2.13 7.13 12.37
N VAL A 333 -3.08 6.20 12.21
CA VAL A 333 -3.01 4.87 12.84
C VAL A 333 -1.74 4.12 12.45
N VAL A 334 -1.44 4.01 11.15
CA VAL A 334 -0.27 3.27 10.67
C VAL A 334 1.03 3.95 11.08
N ALA A 335 1.09 5.29 11.00
CA ALA A 335 2.28 6.06 11.36
C ALA A 335 2.60 6.01 12.87
N VAL A 336 1.57 6.10 13.72
CA VAL A 336 1.70 5.93 15.18
C VAL A 336 2.10 4.48 15.51
N GLY A 337 1.49 3.50 14.86
CA GLY A 337 1.86 2.08 15.03
C GLY A 337 3.32 1.81 14.67
N THR A 338 3.81 2.40 13.56
CA THR A 338 5.22 2.33 13.17
C THR A 338 6.14 2.98 14.21
N ALA A 339 5.81 4.18 14.69
CA ALA A 339 6.61 4.85 15.70
C ALA A 339 6.66 4.07 17.01
N LEU A 340 5.53 3.56 17.49
CA LEU A 340 5.45 2.77 18.71
C LEU A 340 6.20 1.44 18.58
N SER A 341 6.11 0.77 17.44
CA SER A 341 6.91 -0.42 17.13
C SER A 341 8.42 -0.12 17.20
N GLY A 342 8.85 1.04 16.71
CA GLY A 342 10.23 1.53 16.84
C GLY A 342 10.64 1.79 18.28
N VAL A 343 9.81 2.45 19.08
CA VAL A 343 10.05 2.71 20.51
C VAL A 343 10.19 1.39 21.28
N LEU A 344 9.30 0.44 21.05
CA LEU A 344 9.31 -0.86 21.73
C LEU A 344 10.56 -1.66 21.37
N THR A 345 10.97 -1.65 20.10
CA THR A 345 12.19 -2.33 19.66
C THR A 345 13.45 -1.66 20.25
N LEU A 346 13.46 -0.33 20.36
CA LEU A 346 14.54 0.41 21.01
C LEU A 346 14.61 0.11 22.52
N ALA A 347 13.46 0.01 23.18
CA ALA A 347 13.36 -0.35 24.59
C ALA A 347 13.82 -1.79 24.86
N ASP A 348 13.63 -2.70 23.91
CA ASP A 348 14.08 -4.10 23.97
C ASP A 348 15.59 -4.25 23.67
N GLY A 349 16.33 -3.14 23.64
CA GLY A 349 17.77 -3.11 23.40
C GLY A 349 18.18 -3.06 21.93
N GLY A 350 17.21 -3.05 21.01
CA GLY A 350 17.44 -2.90 19.58
C GLY A 350 18.19 -1.61 19.25
N ARG A 351 19.18 -1.69 18.37
CA ARG A 351 20.00 -0.55 17.91
C ARG A 351 19.92 -0.47 16.38
N GLY A 352 19.99 0.75 15.86
CA GLY A 352 20.00 0.99 14.41
C GLY A 352 19.35 2.31 14.03
N SER A 353 19.83 2.92 12.96
CA SER A 353 19.26 4.14 12.41
C SER A 353 17.80 3.96 11.98
N VAL A 354 17.43 2.79 11.46
CA VAL A 354 16.05 2.45 11.08
C VAL A 354 15.07 2.65 12.24
N LEU A 355 15.44 2.27 13.46
CA LEU A 355 14.56 2.41 14.62
C LEU A 355 14.31 3.89 14.94
N ILE A 356 15.38 4.69 15.00
CA ILE A 356 15.28 6.12 15.27
C ILE A 356 14.46 6.81 14.17
N LEU A 357 14.73 6.47 12.89
CA LEU A 357 13.98 7.00 11.76
C LEU A 357 12.51 6.57 11.80
N SER A 358 12.19 5.32 12.18
CA SER A 358 10.81 4.86 12.29
C SER A 358 10.00 5.64 13.34
N ILE A 359 10.65 6.00 14.45
CA ILE A 359 10.05 6.83 15.51
C ILE A 359 9.83 8.25 14.98
N VAL A 360 10.90 8.89 14.48
CA VAL A 360 10.84 10.29 14.04
C VAL A 360 9.90 10.46 12.84
N PHE A 361 10.07 9.64 11.80
CA PHE A 361 9.26 9.74 10.58
C PHE A 361 7.82 9.28 10.81
N GLY A 362 7.59 8.29 11.69
CA GLY A 362 6.24 7.92 12.11
C GLY A 362 5.52 9.07 12.83
N LEU A 363 6.18 9.74 13.79
CA LEU A 363 5.62 10.89 14.48
C LEU A 363 5.38 12.10 13.56
N LEU A 364 6.33 12.40 12.67
CA LEU A 364 6.17 13.46 11.68
C LEU A 364 5.03 13.18 10.71
N SER A 365 4.91 11.93 10.23
CA SER A 365 3.81 11.51 9.34
C SER A 365 2.46 11.60 10.04
N ALA A 366 2.37 11.16 11.30
CA ALA A 366 1.16 11.26 12.11
C ALA A 366 0.76 12.73 12.34
N GLY A 367 1.73 13.60 12.67
CA GLY A 367 1.50 15.03 12.85
C GLY A 367 1.01 15.72 11.58
N ALA A 368 1.67 15.48 10.44
CA ALA A 368 1.27 16.02 9.14
C ALA A 368 -0.14 15.56 8.75
N ALA A 369 -0.43 14.26 8.90
CA ALA A 369 -1.74 13.69 8.59
C ALA A 369 -2.84 14.25 9.51
N PHE A 370 -2.57 14.42 10.80
CA PHE A 370 -3.54 14.96 11.76
C PHE A 370 -3.90 16.43 11.46
N VAL A 371 -2.89 17.27 11.14
CA VAL A 371 -3.11 18.67 10.76
C VAL A 371 -3.90 18.74 9.45
N ALA A 372 -3.54 17.93 8.45
CA ALA A 372 -4.26 17.86 7.18
C ALA A 372 -5.71 17.40 7.35
N ARG A 373 -5.93 16.35 8.12
CA ARG A 373 -7.25 15.82 8.46
C ARG A 373 -8.12 16.91 9.09
N ARG A 374 -7.60 17.64 10.09
CA ARG A 374 -8.33 18.71 10.77
C ARG A 374 -8.61 19.91 9.85
N SER A 375 -7.69 20.25 8.97
CA SER A 375 -7.86 21.32 7.99
C SER A 375 -8.96 20.98 6.98
N LEU A 376 -8.86 19.80 6.37
CA LEU A 376 -9.79 19.32 5.34
C LEU A 376 -11.21 19.10 5.88
N ALA A 377 -11.34 18.62 7.11
CA ALA A 377 -12.64 18.46 7.77
C ALA A 377 -13.31 19.79 8.17
N ARG A 378 -12.54 20.88 8.30
CA ARG A 378 -13.09 22.21 8.61
C ARG A 378 -13.51 22.95 7.36
N ASP A 379 -12.65 22.96 6.35
CA ASP A 379 -12.93 23.58 5.06
C ASP A 379 -12.19 22.81 3.95
N ALA A 380 -12.97 22.21 3.05
CA ALA A 380 -12.45 21.39 1.98
C ALA A 380 -11.62 22.19 0.97
N VAL A 381 -12.01 23.45 0.71
CA VAL A 381 -11.39 24.29 -0.32
C VAL A 381 -10.01 24.76 0.12
N SER A 382 -9.92 25.39 1.29
CA SER A 382 -8.63 25.83 1.84
C SER A 382 -7.76 24.66 2.30
N GLY A 383 -8.37 23.58 2.82
CA GLY A 383 -7.66 22.42 3.35
C GLY A 383 -7.02 21.50 2.30
N ARG A 384 -7.45 21.56 1.04
CA ARG A 384 -6.97 20.68 -0.04
C ARG A 384 -5.47 20.76 -0.26
N THR A 385 -4.90 21.96 -0.30
CA THR A 385 -3.46 22.16 -0.56
C THR A 385 -2.61 21.57 0.56
N LEU A 386 -3.04 21.77 1.80
CA LEU A 386 -2.39 21.22 2.99
C LEU A 386 -2.51 19.68 2.98
N ALA A 387 -3.66 19.12 2.61
CA ALA A 387 -3.85 17.67 2.53
C ALA A 387 -2.96 17.00 1.46
N LEU A 388 -2.85 17.60 0.28
CA LEU A 388 -1.94 17.11 -0.78
C LEU A 388 -0.47 17.25 -0.37
N GLY A 389 -0.10 18.37 0.27
CA GLY A 389 1.24 18.56 0.81
C GLY A 389 1.60 17.53 1.89
N ALA A 390 0.67 17.26 2.82
CA ALA A 390 0.85 16.24 3.85
C ALA A 390 0.95 14.83 3.25
N ALA A 391 0.12 14.48 2.26
CA ALA A 391 0.25 13.20 1.55
C ALA A 391 1.63 13.06 0.89
N GLY A 392 2.15 14.11 0.26
CA GLY A 392 3.51 14.13 -0.30
C GLY A 392 4.60 13.93 0.77
N VAL A 393 4.50 14.62 1.91
CA VAL A 393 5.44 14.45 3.03
C VAL A 393 5.40 13.02 3.58
N VAL A 394 4.21 12.49 3.83
CA VAL A 394 4.03 11.11 4.33
C VAL A 394 4.64 10.10 3.34
N ALA A 395 4.37 10.26 2.04
CA ALA A 395 4.94 9.39 1.01
C ALA A 395 6.48 9.44 1.01
N ILE A 396 7.08 10.64 1.03
CA ILE A 396 8.55 10.80 1.04
C ILE A 396 9.15 10.15 2.30
N LEU A 397 8.60 10.44 3.48
CA LEU A 397 9.07 9.87 4.74
C LEU A 397 8.93 8.34 4.75
N GLY A 398 7.82 7.82 4.23
CA GLY A 398 7.58 6.39 4.07
C GLY A 398 8.56 5.73 3.10
N ILE A 399 8.84 6.35 1.95
CA ILE A 399 9.81 5.85 0.95
C ILE A 399 11.23 5.84 1.53
N VAL A 400 11.66 6.91 2.21
CA VAL A 400 12.98 6.94 2.84
C VAL A 400 13.08 5.85 3.91
N LEU A 401 12.06 5.70 4.75
CA LEU A 401 12.04 4.65 5.77
C LEU A 401 12.08 3.25 5.15
N LEU A 402 11.35 3.03 4.06
CA LEU A 402 11.36 1.78 3.29
C LEU A 402 12.76 1.48 2.76
N ILE A 403 13.42 2.44 2.09
CA ILE A 403 14.78 2.27 1.53
C ILE A 403 15.79 1.92 2.63
N VAL A 404 15.75 2.62 3.76
CA VAL A 404 16.69 2.34 4.86
C VAL A 404 16.39 0.97 5.48
N ALA A 405 15.12 0.61 5.66
CA ALA A 405 14.72 -0.69 6.19
C ALA A 405 15.15 -1.85 5.29
N THR A 406 15.01 -1.73 3.97
CA THR A 406 15.42 -2.76 3.01
C THR A 406 16.93 -3.01 2.98
N ASN A 407 17.74 -2.05 3.44
CA ASN A 407 19.19 -2.17 3.51
C ASN A 407 19.68 -2.78 4.84
N GLN A 408 18.79 -3.16 5.76
CA GLN A 408 19.15 -3.77 7.04
C GLN A 408 18.64 -5.22 7.14
N PRO A 409 19.54 -6.21 7.25
CA PRO A 409 19.14 -7.61 7.46
C PRO A 409 18.30 -7.74 8.73
N GLY A 410 17.12 -8.38 8.64
CA GLY A 410 16.26 -8.68 9.79
C GLY A 410 15.31 -7.57 10.25
N ALA A 411 15.25 -6.42 9.54
CA ALA A 411 14.27 -5.37 9.82
C ALA A 411 12.87 -5.77 9.31
N GLY A 412 12.11 -6.53 10.12
CA GLY A 412 10.75 -6.99 9.79
C GLY A 412 9.70 -5.86 9.72
N PHE A 413 9.70 -5.09 8.62
CA PHE A 413 8.78 -3.99 8.37
C PHE A 413 8.40 -3.90 6.88
N GLY A 414 7.42 -4.70 6.44
CA GLY A 414 6.97 -4.69 5.04
C GLY A 414 5.75 -3.80 4.82
N THR A 415 4.57 -4.32 5.17
CA THR A 415 3.30 -3.80 4.64
C THR A 415 2.91 -2.43 5.18
N SER A 416 3.14 -2.15 6.47
CA SER A 416 2.86 -0.83 7.05
C SER A 416 3.70 0.28 6.42
N LEU A 417 4.96 0.01 6.08
CA LEU A 417 5.84 0.97 5.41
C LEU A 417 5.38 1.24 3.98
N LEU A 418 4.95 0.21 3.26
CA LEU A 418 4.42 0.35 1.90
C LEU A 418 3.10 1.12 1.87
N LEU A 419 2.24 0.90 2.88
CA LEU A 419 1.02 1.68 3.04
C LEU A 419 1.33 3.16 3.29
N LEU A 420 2.36 3.48 4.08
CA LEU A 420 2.80 4.87 4.29
C LEU A 420 3.54 5.47 3.10
N ALA A 421 4.32 4.67 2.37
CA ALA A 421 5.10 5.12 1.22
C ALA A 421 4.22 5.37 -0.02
N TYR A 422 3.27 4.46 -0.27
CA TYR A 422 2.49 4.45 -1.50
C TYR A 422 0.98 4.36 -1.24
N GLY A 423 0.51 3.35 -0.50
CA GLY A 423 -0.91 2.99 -0.47
C GLY A 423 -1.84 4.11 -0.01
N LEU A 424 -1.68 4.58 1.23
CA LEU A 424 -2.55 5.59 1.83
C LEU A 424 -2.35 6.99 1.24
N PRO A 425 -1.11 7.50 1.00
CA PRO A 425 -0.93 8.79 0.36
C PRO A 425 -1.54 8.86 -1.05
N LEU A 426 -1.37 7.83 -1.88
CA LEU A 426 -1.96 7.80 -3.21
C LEU A 426 -3.49 7.80 -3.16
N LEU A 427 -4.08 7.17 -2.14
CA LEU A 427 -5.52 7.17 -1.96
C LEU A 427 -6.05 8.57 -1.57
N VAL A 428 -5.33 9.32 -0.71
CA VAL A 428 -5.64 10.73 -0.41
C VAL A 428 -5.55 11.58 -1.68
N VAL A 429 -4.46 11.44 -2.44
CA VAL A 429 -4.26 12.18 -3.70
C VAL A 429 -5.36 11.84 -4.70
N PHE A 430 -5.70 10.56 -4.86
CA PHE A 430 -6.76 10.10 -5.75
C PHE A 430 -8.10 10.76 -5.39
N ALA A 431 -8.52 10.66 -4.12
CA ALA A 431 -9.80 11.20 -3.65
C ALA A 431 -9.93 12.72 -3.88
N LEU A 432 -8.82 13.48 -3.85
CA LEU A 432 -8.81 14.94 -4.00
C LEU A 432 -8.50 15.45 -5.41
N THR A 433 -8.21 14.57 -6.37
CA THR A 433 -7.76 14.97 -7.73
C THR A 433 -8.39 14.21 -8.89
N VAL A 434 -8.83 12.96 -8.69
CA VAL A 434 -9.29 12.11 -9.80
C VAL A 434 -10.80 12.17 -10.06
N PRO A 435 -11.70 12.15 -9.06
CA PRO A 435 -13.14 12.22 -9.31
C PRO A 435 -13.56 13.47 -10.08
N ALA A 436 -14.45 13.33 -11.07
CA ALA A 436 -14.83 14.43 -11.95
C ALA A 436 -15.57 15.56 -11.19
N GLU A 437 -16.37 15.18 -10.21
CA GLU A 437 -17.13 16.07 -9.33
C GLU A 437 -16.19 16.89 -8.44
N VAL A 438 -15.10 16.27 -7.98
CA VAL A 438 -14.07 16.94 -7.18
C VAL A 438 -13.26 17.92 -8.03
N ARG A 439 -12.91 17.53 -9.26
CA ARG A 439 -12.18 18.41 -10.19
C ARG A 439 -12.99 19.65 -10.58
N THR A 440 -14.28 19.48 -10.84
CA THR A 440 -15.19 20.59 -11.19
C THR A 440 -15.38 21.53 -10.00
N HIS A 441 -15.74 21.00 -8.83
CA HIS A 441 -15.92 21.80 -7.62
C HIS A 441 -14.68 22.63 -7.25
N PHE A 442 -13.49 22.02 -7.23
CA PHE A 442 -12.28 22.78 -6.89
C PHE A 442 -11.78 23.68 -8.04
N ALA A 443 -12.26 23.51 -9.27
CA ALA A 443 -11.98 24.45 -10.34
C ALA A 443 -12.84 25.72 -10.21
N GLU A 444 -14.10 25.56 -9.82
CA GLU A 444 -15.06 26.64 -9.59
C GLU A 444 -14.75 27.42 -8.30
N ASN A 445 -14.35 26.72 -7.24
CA ASN A 445 -14.11 27.29 -5.92
C ASN A 445 -12.62 27.56 -5.64
N ARG A 446 -11.78 27.82 -6.66
CA ARG A 446 -10.37 28.14 -6.38
C ARG A 446 -10.30 29.39 -5.49
N PRO A 447 -9.53 29.35 -4.38
CA PRO A 447 -9.30 30.56 -3.62
C PRO A 447 -8.70 31.61 -4.57
N ALA A 448 -9.29 32.80 -4.59
CA ALA A 448 -8.73 33.93 -5.31
C ALA A 448 -7.27 34.08 -4.86
N SER A 449 -6.33 34.12 -5.80
CA SER A 449 -4.95 34.40 -5.43
C SER A 449 -4.94 35.73 -4.66
N PRO A 450 -4.31 35.79 -3.47
CA PRO A 450 -4.14 37.07 -2.75
C PRO A 450 -3.32 38.06 -3.58
N ILE A 451 -2.64 37.55 -4.60
CA ILE A 451 -2.07 38.29 -5.70
C ILE A 451 -3.21 38.56 -6.68
N GLY A 452 -3.76 39.78 -6.65
CA GLY A 452 -4.73 40.24 -7.64
C GLY A 452 -4.25 39.95 -9.06
N SER A 453 -5.18 39.87 -10.00
CA SER A 453 -4.96 39.59 -11.43
C SER A 453 -3.89 40.44 -12.11
N ASP A 454 -3.35 41.46 -11.45
CA ASP A 454 -2.39 42.42 -11.98
C ASP A 454 -1.00 42.43 -11.32
N ALA A 455 -0.64 41.61 -10.32
CA ALA A 455 0.64 41.87 -9.62
C ALA A 455 1.34 40.70 -8.91
N ALA A 456 1.77 39.67 -9.63
CA ALA A 456 3.10 39.10 -9.36
C ALA A 456 3.66 38.49 -10.65
N PRO A 457 4.94 38.74 -11.00
CA PRO A 457 5.61 37.94 -12.00
C PRO A 457 5.60 36.51 -11.50
N SER A 458 4.81 35.64 -12.13
CA SER A 458 4.98 34.22 -11.90
C SER A 458 6.44 33.90 -12.25
N ALA A 459 7.13 33.18 -11.37
CA ALA A 459 8.57 32.90 -11.51
C ALA A 459 8.95 32.21 -12.84
N TYR A 460 7.95 31.80 -13.63
CA TYR A 460 8.07 31.10 -14.91
C TYR A 460 7.51 31.89 -16.10
N VAL A 461 7.03 33.12 -15.93
CA VAL A 461 6.76 34.00 -17.07
C VAL A 461 8.01 34.81 -17.35
N TRP A 462 8.68 34.46 -18.44
CA TRP A 462 9.82 35.22 -18.94
C TRP A 462 9.39 36.66 -19.22
N GLN A 463 10.02 37.61 -18.53
CA GLN A 463 9.86 39.04 -18.78
C GLN A 463 11.12 39.58 -19.45
N PRO A 464 10.99 40.44 -20.48
CA PRO A 464 12.14 41.08 -21.09
C PRO A 464 12.94 41.87 -20.05
N PRO A 465 14.29 41.91 -20.14
CA PRO A 465 15.11 42.71 -19.23
C PRO A 465 14.70 44.19 -19.28
N ALA A 466 14.48 44.80 -18.12
CA ALA A 466 14.16 46.22 -18.03
C ALA A 466 15.27 47.07 -18.68
N PRO A 467 14.92 48.09 -19.50
CA PRO A 467 15.92 48.94 -20.14
C PRO A 467 16.73 49.69 -19.09
N ARG A 468 18.07 49.66 -19.22
CA ARG A 468 18.99 50.32 -18.27
C ARG A 468 18.70 51.82 -18.23
N PRO A 469 18.59 52.44 -17.04
CA PRO A 469 18.42 53.88 -16.93
C PRO A 469 19.64 54.61 -17.51
N ALA A 470 19.37 55.65 -18.30
CA ALA A 470 20.40 56.47 -18.92
C ALA A 470 21.26 57.16 -17.86
N ARG A 471 22.59 57.04 -17.98
CA ARG A 471 23.56 57.66 -17.06
C ARG A 471 23.39 59.20 -17.08
N PRO A 472 23.17 59.87 -15.93
CA PRO A 472 23.10 61.33 -15.88
C PRO A 472 24.45 61.95 -16.27
N LYS A 473 24.39 63.01 -17.08
CA LYS A 473 25.55 63.84 -17.47
C LYS A 473 26.09 64.58 -16.22
N PRO A 474 27.39 64.55 -15.91
CA PRO A 474 27.90 65.26 -14.74
C PRO A 474 27.73 66.78 -14.89
N ALA A 475 27.19 67.41 -13.85
CA ALA A 475 27.06 68.86 -13.73
C ALA A 475 28.44 69.49 -13.45
N ARG A 476 28.71 70.64 -14.08
CA ARG A 476 29.91 71.46 -13.87
C ARG A 476 29.98 71.92 -12.41
N GLU A 477 31.11 71.69 -11.76
CA GLU A 477 31.41 72.22 -10.42
C GLU A 477 31.49 73.77 -10.43
N PRO A 478 30.87 74.47 -9.46
CA PRO A 478 31.18 75.85 -9.17
C PRO A 478 32.44 75.95 -8.30
N VAL A 479 33.37 76.79 -8.75
CA VAL A 479 34.63 77.17 -8.10
C VAL A 479 34.36 77.91 -6.78
N ALA A 480 35.10 77.52 -5.73
CA ALA A 480 35.03 78.12 -4.39
C ALA A 480 35.62 79.54 -4.34
N GLY A 481 35.01 80.40 -3.53
CA GLY A 481 35.56 81.70 -3.09
C GLY A 481 35.38 81.90 -1.57
N PRO A 482 36.25 82.67 -0.88
CA PRO A 482 36.60 82.42 0.52
C PRO A 482 36.27 83.56 1.50
N TYR A 483 36.27 83.23 2.82
CA TYR A 483 36.12 84.09 4.02
C TYR A 483 34.70 84.69 4.22
N GLY A 484 34.11 84.85 5.41
CA GLY A 484 34.51 84.68 6.80
C GLY A 484 33.66 85.63 7.67
N SER A 485 33.03 85.10 8.73
CA SER A 485 32.52 85.76 9.96
C SER A 485 31.45 86.88 9.89
N GLY A 486 30.49 86.84 10.83
CA GLY A 486 29.75 88.03 11.27
C GLY A 486 28.41 87.74 11.91
N SER A 487 28.33 87.87 13.23
CA SER A 487 27.17 87.59 14.07
C SER A 487 26.54 88.88 14.64
N TYR A 488 25.22 88.84 14.83
CA TYR A 488 24.30 89.62 15.71
C TYR A 488 23.95 91.11 15.41
N ALA A 489 22.64 91.39 15.27
CA ALA A 489 21.86 92.49 15.92
C ALA A 489 20.40 92.54 15.35
N THR A 490 19.38 92.13 16.13
CA THR A 490 18.25 92.93 16.73
C THR A 490 17.09 93.36 15.81
N GLY A 491 15.85 93.13 16.29
CA GLY A 491 14.53 93.38 15.63
C GLY A 491 14.12 94.87 15.45
N PRO A 492 12.83 95.22 15.19
CA PRO A 492 11.68 94.84 16.04
C PRO A 492 10.30 94.62 15.33
N ASP A 493 9.35 94.15 16.16
CA ASP A 493 7.88 94.15 16.20
C ASP A 493 6.99 94.76 15.09
N GLY A 494 5.82 94.14 14.91
CA GLY A 494 4.62 94.79 14.34
C GLY A 494 3.38 93.90 14.29
N TYR A 495 2.44 94.12 15.24
CA TYR A 495 0.95 94.03 15.20
C TYR A 495 0.27 92.86 14.45
N GLY A 496 -0.71 92.12 14.99
CA GLY A 496 -1.88 92.49 15.82
C GLY A 496 -3.14 91.77 15.26
N PRO A 497 -4.28 91.70 15.98
CA PRO A 497 -4.88 90.42 16.40
C PRO A 497 -6.40 90.25 16.08
N GLU A 498 -7.06 89.35 16.86
CA GLU A 498 -8.51 89.17 17.13
C GLU A 498 -9.21 88.03 16.36
N ALA A 499 -10.14 87.21 16.87
CA ALA A 499 -10.78 86.86 18.16
C ALA A 499 -12.23 86.47 17.79
N GLY A 500 -12.81 85.41 18.37
CA GLY A 500 -14.26 85.13 18.23
C GLY A 500 -14.64 83.66 18.21
N GLU A 501 -15.33 83.23 19.28
CA GLU A 501 -15.69 81.87 19.68
C GLU A 501 -17.16 81.48 19.36
N HIS A 502 -17.40 80.16 19.19
CA HIS A 502 -18.67 79.37 19.37
C HIS A 502 -19.82 79.63 18.35
N GLU A 503 -20.55 78.68 17.74
CA GLU A 503 -21.06 77.32 18.08
C GLU A 503 -21.68 76.69 16.75
N PRO A 504 -22.37 75.51 16.73
CA PRO A 504 -21.93 74.11 16.74
C PRO A 504 -22.02 73.33 15.39
N ASP A 505 -21.34 72.16 15.40
CA ASP A 505 -21.30 70.93 14.55
C ASP A 505 -22.37 70.66 13.44
N PRO A 506 -22.15 69.71 12.47
CA PRO A 506 -21.15 68.61 12.45
C PRO A 506 -20.43 68.39 11.09
N LEU A 507 -19.29 67.66 11.09
CA LEU A 507 -18.90 66.66 10.06
C LEU A 507 -17.47 66.12 10.25
N ALA A 508 -17.39 64.78 10.30
CA ALA A 508 -16.33 63.89 9.79
C ALA A 508 -14.85 64.26 10.00
N ALA A 509 -14.20 63.58 10.95
CA ALA A 509 -12.75 63.60 11.15
C ALA A 509 -12.07 62.30 10.67
N PRO A 510 -10.94 62.39 9.94
CA PRO A 510 -9.93 61.34 9.90
C PRO A 510 -8.67 61.78 10.66
N SER A 511 -8.30 61.03 11.70
CA SER A 511 -7.10 61.29 12.52
C SER A 511 -5.89 60.48 12.02
N ARG A 512 -4.79 61.19 11.78
CA ARG A 512 -3.43 60.66 11.53
C ARG A 512 -2.88 59.89 12.73
N PRO A 513 -1.99 58.89 12.52
CA PRO A 513 -1.18 58.32 13.59
C PRO A 513 0.14 59.09 13.81
N THR A 514 0.53 59.23 15.08
CA THR A 514 1.85 59.67 15.59
C THR A 514 2.33 58.58 16.58
N PRO A 515 3.64 58.30 16.72
CA PRO A 515 4.16 56.97 17.02
C PRO A 515 4.40 56.71 18.52
N ALA A 516 4.29 55.45 18.93
CA ALA A 516 4.71 54.98 20.26
C ALA A 516 5.51 53.66 20.16
N GLN A 517 6.82 53.83 20.37
CA GLN A 517 7.75 53.02 21.18
C GLN A 517 7.67 51.48 21.17
N ALA A 518 8.78 50.90 20.72
CA ALA A 518 9.21 49.52 20.93
C ALA A 518 9.69 49.25 22.36
N PRO A 519 9.71 47.97 22.77
CA PRO A 519 10.82 47.44 23.56
C PRO A 519 11.66 46.45 22.74
N ALA A 520 12.97 46.61 22.88
CA ALA A 520 14.00 45.81 22.26
C ALA A 520 14.15 44.42 22.90
N GLN A 521 14.38 43.40 22.08
CA GLN A 521 15.30 42.29 22.41
C GLN A 521 16.07 41.88 21.15
N ALA A 522 17.37 41.67 21.36
CA ALA A 522 18.43 41.74 20.37
C ALA A 522 18.62 40.43 19.58
N GLN A 523 18.77 40.58 18.26
CA GLN A 523 19.54 39.70 17.40
C GLN A 523 21.05 39.87 17.72
N GLN A 524 21.77 38.77 17.95
CA GLN A 524 23.20 38.71 17.68
C GLN A 524 23.44 37.99 16.36
N SER A 525 24.05 38.74 15.45
CA SER A 525 24.50 38.39 14.10
C SER A 525 25.80 37.58 14.15
N GLN A 526 25.86 36.50 13.37
CA GLN A 526 27.11 35.78 13.07
C GLN A 526 27.89 36.52 11.96
N PRO A 527 29.21 36.72 12.09
CA PRO A 527 30.03 37.22 11.00
C PRO A 527 30.50 36.10 10.07
N VAL A 528 30.44 36.37 8.77
CA VAL A 528 31.01 35.56 7.69
C VAL A 528 32.53 35.75 7.69
N GLN A 529 33.29 34.66 7.87
CA GLN A 529 34.76 34.67 7.72
C GLN A 529 35.19 34.00 6.42
N GLN A 530 35.93 34.76 5.61
CA GLN A 530 36.53 34.38 4.34
C GLN A 530 37.62 33.31 4.55
N VAL A 531 37.54 32.21 3.78
CA VAL A 531 38.57 31.16 3.75
C VAL A 531 39.69 31.58 2.80
N ARG A 532 40.91 31.73 3.35
CA ARG A 532 42.17 31.89 2.61
C ARG A 532 42.91 30.54 2.64
N TYR A 533 43.27 30.02 1.48
CA TYR A 533 44.08 28.80 1.34
C TYR A 533 45.57 29.08 1.60
N GLN A 534 46.21 28.25 2.44
CA GLN A 534 47.67 28.05 2.46
C GLN A 534 48.03 26.63 3.01
N PRO A 535 49.10 25.96 2.53
CA PRO A 535 49.22 24.51 2.55
C PRO A 535 50.00 23.90 3.74
N SER A 536 49.64 22.63 4.01
CA SER A 536 50.33 21.50 4.68
C SER A 536 51.45 21.74 5.71
N GLN A 537 51.24 21.29 6.96
CA GLN A 537 52.28 20.68 7.82
C GLN A 537 51.68 19.63 8.78
N GLU A 538 52.24 18.41 8.73
CA GLU A 538 52.11 17.32 9.71
C GLU A 538 52.63 17.72 11.10
N PRO A 539 52.01 17.25 12.20
CA PRO A 539 52.68 17.19 13.49
C PRO A 539 53.01 15.74 13.89
N THR A 540 54.29 15.42 13.76
CA THR A 540 55.05 14.44 14.54
C THR A 540 54.67 14.42 16.04
N GLN A 541 54.40 13.24 16.59
CA GLN A 541 54.42 12.99 18.04
C GLN A 541 55.78 12.40 18.46
N PRO A 542 56.33 12.80 19.63
CA PRO A 542 57.68 12.41 20.03
C PRO A 542 57.75 11.03 20.67
N VAL A 543 58.79 10.30 20.27
CA VAL A 543 59.27 9.02 20.80
C VAL A 543 60.02 9.23 22.12
N ARG A 544 59.78 8.37 23.12
CA ARG A 544 60.78 7.92 24.09
C ARG A 544 60.64 6.42 24.38
N GLN A 545 61.69 5.69 23.98
CA GLN A 545 62.15 4.34 24.39
C GLN A 545 62.70 4.42 25.84
N ASP A 546 62.76 3.43 26.76
CA ASP A 546 62.93 1.95 26.77
C ASP A 546 62.86 1.49 28.29
N PRO A 547 63.09 0.22 28.75
CA PRO A 547 62.54 -1.10 28.35
C PRO A 547 62.25 -2.13 29.53
N ARG A 548 61.51 -3.22 29.21
CA ARG A 548 61.42 -4.60 29.84
C ARG A 548 60.57 -4.87 31.12
N PRO A 549 60.19 -6.14 31.42
CA PRO A 549 59.84 -7.31 30.58
C PRO A 549 58.44 -7.91 30.89
N GLN A 550 57.92 -8.70 29.95
CA GLN A 550 56.63 -9.41 30.02
C GLN A 550 56.70 -10.70 30.86
N THR A 551 55.74 -10.89 31.77
CA THR A 551 55.55 -12.14 32.51
C THR A 551 54.47 -12.99 31.86
N VAL A 552 54.88 -14.19 31.45
CA VAL A 552 54.11 -15.30 30.91
C VAL A 552 53.05 -15.78 31.92
N ARG A 553 51.83 -16.11 31.46
CA ARG A 553 50.89 -16.97 32.21
C ARG A 553 50.57 -18.23 31.40
N PRO A 554 50.43 -19.40 32.04
CA PRO A 554 50.55 -20.70 31.38
C PRO A 554 49.22 -21.27 30.91
N VAL A 555 49.36 -22.19 29.95
CA VAL A 555 48.35 -23.02 29.29
C VAL A 555 47.83 -24.11 30.24
N GLU A 556 46.51 -24.26 30.35
CA GLU A 556 45.88 -25.39 31.04
C GLU A 556 45.90 -26.64 30.16
N GLN A 557 46.61 -27.67 30.64
CA GLN A 557 46.75 -29.00 30.06
C GLN A 557 45.52 -29.87 30.40
N TYR A 558 44.98 -30.59 29.42
CA TYR A 558 44.11 -31.75 29.64
C TYR A 558 44.78 -33.02 29.11
N GLN A 559 44.99 -33.99 30.00
CA GLN A 559 45.37 -35.38 29.71
C GLN A 559 44.87 -36.28 30.88
N PRO A 560 44.82 -37.63 30.79
CA PRO A 560 43.70 -38.40 30.23
C PRO A 560 43.21 -39.59 31.11
N THR A 561 42.16 -40.29 30.63
CA THR A 561 41.83 -41.74 30.78
C THR A 561 41.12 -42.26 32.07
N GLN A 562 39.97 -42.94 31.89
CA GLN A 562 39.73 -44.33 32.34
C GLN A 562 38.44 -44.96 31.76
N VAL A 563 38.42 -46.30 31.68
CA VAL A 563 37.63 -47.15 30.77
C VAL A 563 36.84 -48.24 31.56
N LEU A 564 35.65 -48.63 31.04
CA LEU A 564 34.89 -49.91 31.20
C LEU A 564 34.06 -50.17 32.51
N PRO A 565 33.05 -51.09 32.55
CA PRO A 565 32.35 -51.90 31.52
C PRO A 565 30.78 -51.91 31.57
N ALA A 566 30.19 -52.69 30.64
CA ALA A 566 28.77 -52.85 30.29
C ALA A 566 27.94 -53.87 31.12
N GLN A 567 26.60 -53.69 31.14
CA GLN A 567 25.51 -54.68 31.25
C GLN A 567 24.21 -53.97 30.75
N GLY A 568 23.21 -54.49 30.01
CA GLY A 568 22.86 -55.79 29.43
C GLY A 568 21.32 -55.80 29.19
N GLY A 569 20.85 -56.30 28.03
CA GLY A 569 19.46 -56.78 27.80
C GLY A 569 18.54 -55.92 26.90
N SER A 570 18.40 -56.22 25.59
CA SER A 570 17.29 -56.98 24.95
C SER A 570 16.17 -56.06 24.39
N SER A 571 16.14 -55.67 23.09
CA SER A 571 15.79 -56.41 21.84
C SER A 571 14.30 -56.33 21.42
N SER A 572 14.02 -55.59 20.32
CA SER A 572 13.18 -56.04 19.18
C SER A 572 13.26 -55.07 17.98
N HIS A 573 13.50 -55.64 16.79
CA HIS A 573 13.61 -55.04 15.44
C HIS A 573 12.22 -54.92 14.75
N PRO A 574 12.01 -54.39 13.50
CA PRO A 574 12.99 -54.00 12.47
C PRO A 574 12.76 -52.64 11.75
N VAL A 575 13.81 -52.14 11.12
CA VAL A 575 13.80 -51.06 10.11
C VAL A 575 13.66 -51.69 8.72
N GLN A 576 12.61 -51.30 7.99
CA GLN A 576 12.31 -51.68 6.61
C GLN A 576 13.16 -50.86 5.63
N PRO A 577 13.58 -51.39 4.47
CA PRO A 577 14.52 -50.72 3.56
C PRO A 577 13.88 -49.54 2.83
N VAL A 578 14.61 -48.42 2.76
CA VAL A 578 14.27 -47.29 1.86
C VAL A 578 14.52 -47.74 0.42
N VAL A 579 13.43 -47.81 -0.35
CA VAL A 579 13.43 -47.97 -1.81
C VAL A 579 13.76 -46.61 -2.43
N PRO A 580 14.82 -46.46 -3.23
CA PRO A 580 14.99 -45.28 -4.07
C PRO A 580 14.03 -45.38 -5.25
N GLU A 581 13.06 -44.48 -5.29
CA GLU A 581 12.17 -44.31 -6.42
C GLU A 581 12.94 -43.73 -7.62
N ARG A 582 12.65 -44.31 -8.77
CA ARG A 582 13.44 -44.30 -10.00
C ARG A 582 13.06 -43.07 -10.84
N SER A 583 13.87 -42.02 -10.84
CA SER A 583 13.82 -40.99 -11.89
C SER A 583 14.63 -41.47 -13.09
N GLY A 584 13.94 -41.70 -14.21
CA GLY A 584 14.53 -42.17 -15.45
C GLY A 584 15.24 -41.06 -16.22
N TYR A 585 16.50 -41.30 -16.57
CA TYR A 585 17.11 -40.83 -17.81
C TYR A 585 18.04 -41.92 -18.36
N ALA A 586 18.10 -42.00 -19.68
CA ALA A 586 18.61 -43.11 -20.46
C ALA A 586 20.12 -43.38 -20.32
N ALA A 587 20.46 -44.65 -20.55
CA ALA A 587 21.81 -45.18 -20.54
C ALA A 587 22.72 -44.62 -21.65
N ARG A 588 24.01 -44.44 -21.32
CA ARG A 588 25.12 -44.59 -22.28
C ARG A 588 26.22 -45.50 -21.67
N PRO A 589 26.79 -46.44 -22.44
CA PRO A 589 27.66 -47.49 -21.90
C PRO A 589 29.15 -47.12 -22.02
N GLY A 590 29.93 -47.55 -21.03
CA GLY A 590 31.39 -47.57 -21.08
C GLY A 590 32.01 -47.01 -19.81
N TYR A 591 32.48 -47.90 -18.94
CA TYR A 591 33.82 -47.95 -18.34
C TYR A 591 33.75 -48.84 -17.08
N ALA A 592 34.63 -49.83 -17.08
CA ALA A 592 34.68 -50.93 -16.13
C ALA A 592 35.23 -50.49 -14.77
N ALA A 593 34.79 -51.19 -13.72
CA ALA A 593 35.41 -51.16 -12.42
C ALA A 593 36.80 -51.82 -12.48
N GLN A 594 37.82 -51.15 -11.93
CA GLN A 594 39.12 -51.76 -11.67
C GLN A 594 39.71 -51.30 -10.33
N SER A 595 39.68 -52.25 -9.40
CA SER A 595 40.71 -52.68 -8.44
C SER A 595 41.61 -51.66 -7.74
N VAL A 596 41.53 -51.77 -6.42
CA VAL A 596 42.40 -51.34 -5.32
C VAL A 596 43.87 -51.78 -5.49
N GLY A 597 44.82 -50.93 -5.09
CA GLY A 597 46.23 -51.26 -4.87
C GLY A 597 46.99 -50.16 -4.10
N ASP A 598 47.66 -50.55 -3.02
CA ASP A 598 48.26 -49.78 -1.92
C ASP A 598 49.36 -48.76 -2.27
N THR A 599 49.47 -47.66 -1.49
CA THR A 599 50.51 -47.42 -0.44
C THR A 599 50.61 -45.92 -0.08
N ALA A 600 50.76 -45.67 1.23
CA ALA A 600 50.79 -44.41 1.99
C ALA A 600 51.60 -43.21 1.44
N VAL A 601 51.13 -41.97 1.75
CA VAL A 601 51.79 -40.94 2.61
C VAL A 601 50.72 -39.87 2.97
N LEU A 602 50.54 -39.54 4.27
CA LEU A 602 49.71 -38.42 4.75
C LEU A 602 50.49 -37.09 4.70
N PRO A 603 49.88 -35.99 4.21
CA PRO A 603 50.08 -34.66 4.79
C PRO A 603 48.76 -33.86 4.93
N PRO A 604 48.80 -32.68 5.57
CA PRO A 604 48.20 -32.35 6.86
C PRO A 604 46.67 -32.12 6.85
N TYR A 605 46.10 -32.01 8.06
CA TYR A 605 44.69 -31.71 8.36
C TYR A 605 44.13 -30.57 7.48
N GLN A 606 43.20 -30.90 6.58
CA GLN A 606 42.36 -29.96 5.82
C GLN A 606 40.98 -29.93 6.47
N ASP A 607 40.43 -28.73 6.63
CA ASP A 607 39.07 -28.50 7.13
C ASP A 607 38.05 -29.40 6.43
N PRO A 608 37.00 -29.88 7.13
CA PRO A 608 36.02 -30.77 6.55
C PRO A 608 35.29 -30.08 5.39
N GLN A 609 35.62 -30.50 4.15
CA GLN A 609 34.97 -30.07 2.93
C GLN A 609 33.52 -30.59 2.88
N PRO A 610 32.50 -29.72 2.73
CA PRO A 610 31.19 -30.18 2.30
C PRO A 610 31.31 -30.75 0.88
N ALA A 611 30.58 -31.82 0.55
CA ALA A 611 30.59 -32.42 -0.78
C ALA A 611 30.14 -31.38 -1.84
N GLY A 612 31.10 -30.74 -2.50
CA GLY A 612 30.93 -29.63 -3.43
C GLY A 612 32.27 -29.24 -4.07
N PHE A 613 32.25 -28.42 -5.14
CA PHE A 613 33.40 -28.07 -5.98
C PHE A 613 34.68 -27.76 -5.19
N SER A 614 35.83 -28.19 -5.72
CA SER A 614 37.14 -28.00 -5.04
C SER A 614 37.92 -26.80 -5.58
N ALA A 615 38.81 -26.25 -4.76
CA ALA A 615 39.74 -25.19 -5.19
C ALA A 615 40.68 -25.63 -6.33
N ALA A 616 41.09 -26.90 -6.35
CA ALA A 616 41.89 -27.46 -7.44
C ALA A 616 41.12 -27.43 -8.76
N GLN A 617 39.83 -27.80 -8.74
CA GLN A 617 38.94 -27.74 -9.89
C GLN A 617 38.69 -26.31 -10.37
N ALA A 618 38.58 -25.35 -9.45
CA ALA A 618 38.41 -23.94 -9.79
C ALA A 618 39.66 -23.34 -10.47
N LEU A 619 40.87 -23.82 -10.14
CA LEU A 619 42.14 -23.36 -10.72
C LEU A 619 42.57 -24.10 -12.00
N ASP A 620 41.99 -25.26 -12.27
CA ASP A 620 42.38 -26.12 -13.39
C ASP A 620 42.05 -25.47 -14.75
N PRO A 621 43.05 -25.21 -15.62
CA PRO A 621 42.83 -24.65 -16.96
C PRO A 621 41.97 -25.52 -17.87
N SER A 622 41.82 -26.81 -17.58
CA SER A 622 41.00 -27.75 -18.35
C SER A 622 39.53 -27.82 -17.90
N THR A 623 39.18 -27.12 -16.81
CA THR A 623 37.77 -27.07 -16.34
C THR A 623 36.88 -26.41 -17.38
N PRO A 624 35.76 -27.06 -17.79
CA PRO A 624 34.83 -26.47 -18.75
C PRO A 624 34.29 -25.11 -18.29
N LEU A 625 34.11 -24.18 -19.23
CA LEU A 625 33.70 -22.80 -18.95
C LEU A 625 32.35 -22.72 -18.21
N GLU A 626 31.43 -23.63 -18.53
CA GLU A 626 30.13 -23.76 -17.88
C GLU A 626 30.27 -24.14 -16.40
N VAL A 627 31.23 -25.02 -16.10
CA VAL A 627 31.53 -25.46 -14.72
C VAL A 627 32.15 -24.31 -13.92
N LEU A 628 33.02 -23.49 -14.53
CA LEU A 628 33.55 -22.28 -13.85
C LEU A 628 32.43 -21.29 -13.49
N ALA A 629 31.44 -21.11 -14.36
CA ALA A 629 30.29 -20.26 -14.06
C ALA A 629 29.43 -20.84 -12.92
N GLN A 630 29.26 -22.16 -12.88
CA GLN A 630 28.54 -22.85 -11.81
C GLN A 630 29.28 -22.75 -10.47
N ILE A 631 30.61 -22.91 -10.45
CA ILE A 631 31.45 -22.77 -9.25
C ILE A 631 31.26 -21.39 -8.60
N VAL A 632 31.20 -20.33 -9.41
CA VAL A 632 31.03 -18.95 -8.90
C VAL A 632 29.67 -18.72 -8.24
N GLN A 633 28.64 -19.44 -8.68
CA GLN A 633 27.28 -19.37 -8.14
C GLN A 633 27.12 -20.24 -6.88
N GLU A 634 27.60 -21.48 -6.93
CA GLU A 634 27.36 -22.48 -5.88
C GLU A 634 28.42 -22.46 -4.77
N ALA A 635 29.64 -22.00 -5.07
CA ALA A 635 30.76 -21.92 -4.13
C ALA A 635 31.39 -20.51 -4.09
N PRO A 636 30.75 -19.52 -3.42
CA PRO A 636 31.24 -18.15 -3.35
C PRO A 636 32.68 -18.01 -2.82
N HIS A 637 33.09 -18.92 -1.92
CA HIS A 637 34.44 -18.95 -1.36
C HIS A 637 35.53 -19.35 -2.36
N LEU A 638 35.16 -19.88 -3.55
CA LEU A 638 36.09 -20.25 -4.63
C LEU A 638 36.21 -19.19 -5.73
N ARG A 639 35.52 -18.06 -5.60
CA ARG A 639 35.56 -16.97 -6.57
C ARG A 639 36.97 -16.41 -6.81
N PRO A 640 37.84 -16.24 -5.79
CA PRO A 640 39.23 -15.83 -6.04
C PRO A 640 40.02 -16.85 -6.89
N GLN A 641 39.73 -18.15 -6.72
CA GLN A 641 40.37 -19.23 -7.45
C GLN A 641 39.89 -19.27 -8.91
N VAL A 642 38.60 -19.05 -9.16
CA VAL A 642 38.09 -18.87 -10.54
C VAL A 642 38.67 -17.59 -11.16
N ALA A 643 38.76 -16.50 -10.40
CA ALA A 643 39.40 -15.26 -10.84
C ALA A 643 40.90 -15.43 -11.16
N ALA A 644 41.58 -16.47 -10.66
CA ALA A 644 42.96 -16.81 -10.99
C ALA A 644 43.12 -17.82 -12.15
N ASN A 645 42.06 -18.53 -12.54
CA ASN A 645 42.11 -19.57 -13.57
C ASN A 645 42.29 -19.04 -15.01
N PRO A 646 43.39 -19.34 -15.72
CA PRO A 646 43.72 -18.76 -17.02
C PRO A 646 42.64 -18.95 -18.10
N SER A 647 41.82 -20.00 -18.00
CA SER A 647 40.75 -20.31 -18.97
C SER A 647 39.44 -19.56 -18.71
N THR A 648 39.36 -18.75 -17.66
CA THR A 648 38.15 -17.97 -17.32
C THR A 648 37.87 -16.90 -18.38
N TYR A 649 36.65 -16.90 -18.91
CA TYR A 649 36.25 -16.02 -20.01
C TYR A 649 36.01 -14.56 -19.54
N PRO A 650 36.20 -13.56 -20.44
CA PRO A 650 36.21 -12.14 -20.06
C PRO A 650 34.96 -11.63 -19.33
N ALA A 651 33.76 -12.05 -19.76
CA ALA A 651 32.51 -11.61 -19.14
C ALA A 651 32.38 -12.07 -17.68
N LEU A 652 32.94 -13.24 -17.32
CA LEU A 652 32.94 -13.72 -15.94
C LEU A 652 33.96 -12.97 -15.08
N LEU A 653 35.10 -12.57 -15.65
CA LEU A 653 36.10 -11.72 -14.96
C LEU A 653 35.55 -10.31 -14.70
N GLU A 654 34.81 -9.74 -15.64
CA GLU A 654 34.15 -8.44 -15.48
C GLU A 654 33.08 -8.50 -14.38
N TRP A 655 32.25 -9.55 -14.39
CA TRP A 655 31.27 -9.79 -13.33
C TRP A 655 31.95 -9.96 -11.97
N LEU A 656 33.04 -10.72 -11.90
CA LEU A 656 33.81 -10.93 -10.67
C LEU A 656 34.41 -9.62 -10.13
N GLY A 657 34.90 -8.73 -11.00
CA GLY A 657 35.43 -7.42 -10.61
C GLY A 657 34.37 -6.43 -10.11
N ASN A 658 33.10 -6.62 -10.46
CA ASN A 658 31.99 -5.78 -9.99
C ASN A 658 31.48 -6.17 -8.60
N LEU A 659 31.96 -7.27 -8.02
CA LEU A 659 31.54 -7.73 -6.69
C LEU A 659 32.16 -6.92 -5.54
N GLY A 660 33.30 -6.24 -5.76
CA GLY A 660 34.02 -5.50 -4.71
C GLY A 660 34.66 -6.40 -3.64
N ASP A 661 34.97 -7.66 -3.97
CA ASP A 661 35.65 -8.59 -3.06
C ASP A 661 37.19 -8.37 -3.14
N PRO A 662 37.86 -8.01 -2.02
CA PRO A 662 39.27 -7.70 -2.02
C PRO A 662 40.17 -8.88 -2.42
N ALA A 663 39.75 -10.13 -2.18
CA ALA A 663 40.50 -11.32 -2.56
C ALA A 663 40.38 -11.60 -4.07
N VAL A 664 39.20 -11.34 -4.66
CA VAL A 664 38.98 -11.42 -6.10
C VAL A 664 39.74 -10.29 -6.82
N ASP A 665 39.70 -9.07 -6.31
CA ASP A 665 40.43 -7.93 -6.87
C ASP A 665 41.96 -8.13 -6.83
N ALA A 666 42.47 -8.82 -5.81
CA ALA A 666 43.87 -9.22 -5.74
C ALA A 666 44.22 -10.26 -6.83
N ALA A 667 43.37 -11.26 -7.04
CA ALA A 667 43.56 -12.25 -8.09
C ALA A 667 43.48 -11.63 -9.50
N LEU A 668 42.52 -10.74 -9.75
CA LEU A 668 42.39 -10.03 -11.02
C LEU A 668 43.59 -9.11 -11.30
N ARG A 669 44.15 -8.45 -10.27
CA ARG A 669 45.38 -7.66 -10.39
C ARG A 669 46.59 -8.51 -10.77
N SER A 670 46.68 -9.75 -10.27
CA SER A 670 47.80 -10.64 -10.58
C SER A 670 47.83 -11.14 -12.03
N ARG A 671 46.75 -10.94 -12.79
CA ARG A 671 46.66 -11.30 -14.22
C ARG A 671 47.07 -10.21 -15.19
N ARG A 672 47.09 -8.94 -14.75
CA ARG A 672 47.50 -7.80 -15.59
C ARG A 672 49.00 -7.63 -15.50
#